data_AF-A0A915PTQ3-F1
#
_entry.id   AF-A0A915PTQ3-F1
#
_cell.length_a   1.000
_cell.length_b   1.000
_cell.length_c   1.000
_cell.angle_alpha   90.00
_cell.angle_beta   90.00
_cell.angle_gamma   90.00
#
_symmetry.space_group_name_H-M   'P 1'
#
loop_
_entity.id
_entity.type
_entity.pdbx_description
1 polymer ?
#
loop_
_entity_poly.entity_id
_entity_poly.type
_entity_poly.pdbx_seq_one_letter_code
_entity_poly.pdbx_strand_id
1 'polypeptide(L)'
;MIIKEFRILMPFEMDEYYRGQLFAVSETSKNETGGGDGVEVLENDDFTSTTVRPGHSITGIYTHKIYRTKSKSPWALRKIFPDAAFVLHEECWNAFPYCKTVIKNPDYMKDGFYINIESMHLPDKGHTENALDLSPALLKKREVIVIDIYDDSFLKKTDITPETDVREFKSRKTGRGKLPKDWIHTTKPVMCCYKVVQVHFKMFGFQTMVEHVLQRQYPRIFSKFNRELYCWTDRWYDMTIDDIKKMEREAVEELKKQIAEPEKRGTVCDVGDRTVPSNSKHTEVDASVVLRIDVPSVPAGTVNVCDHTNTNNSFIYCSGKMLEAVNVHRIYKDSKTFVDMVMKHDPEYTLAEFNRRFGELPVGLINRDELRNFLDEYFMPPGSELRNCTPSDWTPFPSKIMSITDETLRHWALNIHNLWKALCRKIDPEMKKHESRSSLIYVPHNFIMAGGRFREYYYWDNYWVLKGLVASGMLNTARELILNLAYVVEKHGFVPNGGRIYYLRRSQPPMLCGMVYEYYESTEDLEFIRKILPILKTEFQWWRTHRLVIILRYYVYNIYHTWINDTDSNSDKASYYRTINITMKNQERHTVYQYRTDTNVPRPESFREDIVSAIGIPDKHRFWQDIASTAESGWDFSSRWLRDSHSLKTIETTRILPVDLNALMCWNMNILEYLYAHIGNKTEAHKYRDMWASFRTSIDTIFYNSTAGAWYDFNMRTMEHNVRFYPTVAAPLFTGCYHTLDQQKSERVFKLMNNSGAFSYAGGVPASLVSESKEQWDFPNGFPPLIHMLVEGLRKSENAAMQNQAYRLARKWVMSNYRVFKETKMMWEKYDVIGSYPHPGVGGEYEVQVRDIPVTNFVDDELS
;
A
#
# COMPACT_ATOMS: atom_id res chain seq x y z
N MET A 1 -2.54 1.09 27.96
CA MET A 1 -3.15 -0.06 28.65
C MET A 1 -4.49 -0.38 28.00
N ILE A 2 -4.43 -1.31 27.05
CA ILE A 2 -5.59 -1.91 26.39
C ILE A 2 -6.11 -3.02 27.31
N ILE A 3 -7.43 -3.11 27.48
CA ILE A 3 -8.12 -4.15 28.26
C ILE A 3 -9.19 -4.81 27.38
N LYS A 4 -9.09 -6.13 27.23
CA LYS A 4 -10.06 -6.94 26.48
C LYS A 4 -10.58 -8.09 27.33
N GLU A 5 -11.87 -8.34 27.27
CA GLU A 5 -12.55 -9.48 27.90
C GLU A 5 -12.94 -10.48 26.81
N PHE A 6 -12.46 -11.71 26.92
CA PHE A 6 -12.78 -12.80 26.02
C PHE A 6 -13.77 -13.75 26.69
N ARG A 7 -14.90 -14.02 26.04
CA ARG A 7 -15.93 -14.96 26.49
C ARG A 7 -15.88 -16.20 25.60
N ILE A 8 -15.22 -17.26 26.07
CA ILE A 8 -14.96 -18.47 25.28
C ILE A 8 -15.98 -19.53 25.66
N LEU A 9 -16.80 -19.97 24.70
CA LEU A 9 -17.88 -20.93 24.91
C LEU A 9 -17.37 -22.36 24.67
N MET A 10 -17.65 -23.27 25.62
CA MET A 10 -17.14 -24.64 25.60
C MET A 10 -18.23 -25.68 25.93
N PRO A 11 -18.31 -26.80 25.20
CA PRO A 11 -19.32 -27.86 25.42
C PRO A 11 -18.89 -28.88 26.50
N PHE A 12 -18.57 -28.37 27.69
CA PHE A 12 -18.08 -29.16 28.83
C PHE A 12 -18.82 -28.82 30.12
N GLU A 13 -18.86 -29.77 31.05
CA GLU A 13 -19.05 -29.46 32.47
C GLU A 13 -17.81 -28.77 33.03
N MET A 14 -17.97 -28.09 34.16
CA MET A 14 -16.88 -27.34 34.80
C MET A 14 -15.68 -28.23 35.20
N ASP A 15 -15.93 -29.44 35.71
CA ASP A 15 -14.88 -30.37 36.11
C ASP A 15 -14.16 -30.99 34.90
N GLU A 16 -14.88 -31.23 33.80
CA GLU A 16 -14.33 -31.71 32.53
C GLU A 16 -13.40 -30.67 31.93
N TYR A 17 -13.83 -29.41 31.86
CA TYR A 17 -12.99 -28.32 31.35
C TYR A 17 -11.73 -28.15 32.20
N TYR A 18 -11.84 -28.25 33.54
CA TYR A 18 -10.68 -28.17 34.42
C TYR A 18 -9.62 -29.24 34.10
N ARG A 19 -10.03 -30.51 33.96
CA ARG A 19 -9.12 -31.60 33.57
C ARG A 19 -8.55 -31.40 32.17
N GLY A 20 -9.40 -31.08 31.20
CA GLY A 20 -9.00 -30.85 29.81
C GLY A 20 -8.03 -29.68 29.66
N GLN A 21 -8.23 -28.60 30.42
CA GLN A 21 -7.36 -27.43 30.40
C GLN A 21 -5.95 -27.76 30.90
N LEU A 22 -5.82 -28.50 32.01
CA LEU A 22 -4.51 -28.89 32.54
C LEU A 22 -3.75 -29.77 31.54
N PHE A 23 -4.43 -30.77 30.97
CA PHE A 23 -3.86 -31.61 29.91
C PHE A 23 -3.43 -30.78 28.68
N ALA A 24 -4.32 -29.94 28.17
CA ALA A 24 -4.07 -29.13 26.98
C ALA A 24 -2.90 -28.17 27.18
N VAL A 25 -2.75 -27.55 28.37
CA VAL A 25 -1.60 -26.68 28.68
C VAL A 25 -0.28 -27.45 28.59
N SER A 26 -0.24 -28.68 29.12
CA SER A 26 0.96 -29.54 29.05
C SER A 26 1.30 -29.92 27.60
N GLU A 27 0.31 -30.35 26.81
CA GLU A 27 0.51 -30.74 25.41
C GLU A 27 0.86 -29.55 24.49
N THR A 28 0.19 -28.41 24.66
CA THR A 28 0.56 -27.19 23.94
C THR A 28 1.98 -26.77 24.29
N SER A 29 2.44 -26.90 25.55
CA SER A 29 3.84 -26.58 25.91
C SER A 29 4.85 -27.43 25.14
N LYS A 30 4.55 -28.71 24.90
CA LYS A 30 5.39 -29.62 24.07
C LYS A 30 5.37 -29.22 22.60
N ASN A 31 4.18 -29.01 22.03
CA ASN A 31 4.02 -28.59 20.64
C ASN A 31 4.67 -27.23 20.35
N GLU A 32 4.86 -26.42 21.39
CA GLU A 32 5.51 -25.11 21.35
C GLU A 32 7.00 -25.14 21.74
N THR A 33 7.65 -26.30 21.85
CA THR A 33 9.07 -26.39 22.25
C THR A 33 9.91 -27.07 21.16
N GLY A 34 11.04 -26.47 20.79
CA GLY A 34 11.95 -26.97 19.75
C GLY A 34 12.81 -25.89 19.08
N GLY A 35 14.04 -26.22 18.66
CA GLY A 35 14.87 -25.38 17.80
C GLY A 35 15.47 -24.16 18.51
N GLY A 36 15.76 -24.30 19.81
CA GLY A 36 16.28 -23.23 20.69
C GLY A 36 15.24 -22.29 21.30
N ASP A 37 13.96 -22.43 20.93
CA ASP A 37 12.80 -21.78 21.56
C ASP A 37 12.01 -22.83 22.38
N GLY A 38 11.31 -22.41 23.44
CA GLY A 38 10.52 -23.35 24.24
C GLY A 38 10.17 -22.89 25.65
N VAL A 39 9.57 -23.80 26.41
CA VAL A 39 9.09 -23.57 27.77
C VAL A 39 9.95 -24.34 28.77
N GLU A 40 10.47 -23.64 29.77
CA GLU A 40 11.18 -24.19 30.91
C GLU A 40 10.32 -23.99 32.17
N VAL A 41 10.01 -25.07 32.88
CA VAL A 41 9.22 -25.01 34.13
C VAL A 41 10.20 -24.96 35.31
N LEU A 42 10.12 -23.90 36.12
CA LEU A 42 10.97 -23.67 37.28
C LEU A 42 10.32 -24.13 38.58
N GLU A 43 9.04 -23.77 38.76
CA GLU A 43 8.27 -24.07 39.98
C GLU A 43 6.89 -24.60 39.61
N ASN A 44 6.38 -25.54 40.41
CA ASN A 44 5.04 -26.14 40.28
C ASN A 44 4.59 -26.67 41.65
N ASP A 45 4.05 -25.77 42.47
CA ASP A 45 3.78 -26.02 43.90
C ASP A 45 2.35 -25.66 44.29
N ASP A 46 1.81 -26.32 45.32
CA ASP A 46 0.54 -25.90 45.92
C ASP A 46 0.70 -24.53 46.58
N PHE A 47 -0.28 -23.64 46.41
CA PHE A 47 -0.28 -22.31 47.05
C PHE A 47 -1.61 -22.01 47.75
N THR A 48 -1.54 -21.18 48.78
CA THR A 48 -2.70 -20.49 49.36
C THR A 48 -2.36 -19.01 49.47
N SER A 49 -3.21 -18.14 48.94
CA SER A 49 -2.97 -16.70 48.92
C SER A 49 -4.25 -15.89 49.13
N THR A 50 -4.12 -14.81 49.91
CA THR A 50 -5.15 -13.77 50.09
C THR A 50 -4.86 -12.50 49.27
N THR A 51 -3.71 -12.45 48.58
CA THR A 51 -3.22 -11.27 47.85
C THR A 51 -3.44 -11.36 46.35
N VAL A 52 -3.44 -12.57 45.78
CA VAL A 52 -3.56 -12.79 44.33
C VAL A 52 -4.90 -12.29 43.77
N ARG A 53 -6.00 -12.55 44.51
CA ARG A 53 -7.33 -11.98 44.28
C ARG A 53 -7.77 -11.21 45.53
N PRO A 54 -7.65 -9.87 45.54
CA PRO A 54 -8.00 -9.07 46.70
C PRO A 54 -9.41 -9.39 47.24
N GLY A 55 -9.53 -9.50 48.56
CA GLY A 55 -10.79 -9.84 49.24
C GLY A 55 -11.19 -11.31 49.22
N HIS A 56 -10.37 -12.20 48.64
CA HIS A 56 -10.65 -13.63 48.54
C HIS A 56 -9.42 -14.45 48.99
N SER A 57 -9.64 -15.51 49.76
CA SER A 57 -8.63 -16.53 50.03
C SER A 57 -8.74 -17.62 48.97
N ILE A 58 -7.70 -17.82 48.16
CA ILE A 58 -7.69 -18.81 47.09
C ILE A 58 -6.57 -19.83 47.31
N THR A 59 -6.85 -21.08 46.97
CA THR A 59 -5.90 -22.20 47.04
C THR A 59 -5.88 -22.90 45.69
N GLY A 60 -4.71 -23.34 45.26
CA GLY A 60 -4.54 -23.98 43.96
C GLY A 60 -3.09 -24.32 43.65
N ILE A 61 -2.73 -24.35 42.37
CA ILE A 61 -1.36 -24.63 41.91
C ILE A 61 -0.72 -23.35 41.39
N TYR A 62 0.50 -23.07 41.86
CA TYR A 62 1.37 -22.03 41.36
C TYR A 62 2.39 -22.63 40.41
N THR A 63 2.56 -22.03 39.24
CA THR A 63 3.63 -22.39 38.32
C THR A 63 4.43 -21.18 37.90
N HIS A 64 5.76 -21.31 37.90
CA HIS A 64 6.68 -20.34 37.31
C HIS A 64 7.37 -20.96 36.09
N LYS A 65 7.20 -20.35 34.92
CA LYS A 65 7.76 -20.81 33.65
C LYS A 65 8.57 -19.72 32.95
N ILE A 66 9.63 -20.13 32.25
CA ILE A 66 10.39 -19.28 31.33
C ILE A 66 10.05 -19.67 29.89
N TYR A 67 9.57 -18.70 29.11
CA TYR A 67 9.32 -18.82 27.69
C TYR A 67 10.44 -18.17 26.89
N ARG A 68 11.13 -18.94 26.05
CA ARG A 68 12.11 -18.44 25.07
C ARG A 68 11.45 -18.39 23.71
N THR A 69 11.16 -17.18 23.22
CA THR A 69 10.25 -16.97 22.07
C THR A 69 10.88 -16.17 20.93
N LYS A 70 12.21 -16.09 20.88
CA LYS A 70 12.90 -15.21 19.93
C LYS A 70 12.55 -15.58 18.49
N SER A 71 12.65 -16.85 18.10
CA SER A 71 12.37 -17.28 16.73
C SER A 71 10.88 -17.21 16.38
N LYS A 72 10.00 -17.31 17.37
CA LYS A 72 8.54 -17.15 17.29
C LYS A 72 8.07 -15.71 17.26
N SER A 73 8.94 -14.75 17.57
CA SER A 73 8.62 -13.34 17.59
C SER A 73 8.73 -12.70 16.20
N PRO A 74 7.97 -11.61 15.94
CA PRO A 74 8.03 -10.87 14.68
C PRO A 74 9.46 -10.53 14.26
N TRP A 75 9.77 -10.65 12.96
CA TRP A 75 11.11 -10.37 12.45
C TRP A 75 11.57 -8.94 12.76
N ALA A 76 10.65 -7.97 12.73
CA ALA A 76 10.92 -6.58 13.07
C ALA A 76 11.35 -6.43 14.54
N LEU A 77 10.66 -7.10 15.48
CA LEU A 77 11.04 -7.07 16.89
C LEU A 77 12.40 -7.73 17.11
N ARG A 78 12.67 -8.87 16.43
CA ARG A 78 13.96 -9.57 16.50
C ARG A 78 15.16 -8.72 16.04
N LYS A 79 14.95 -7.72 15.20
CA LYS A 79 16.00 -6.80 14.72
C LYS A 79 16.21 -5.60 15.64
N ILE A 80 15.21 -5.27 16.45
CA ILE A 80 15.18 -4.08 17.30
C ILE A 80 15.60 -4.42 18.73
N PHE A 81 15.18 -5.59 19.25
CA PHE A 81 15.42 -5.98 20.62
C PHE A 81 16.51 -7.05 20.76
N PRO A 82 17.31 -6.99 21.84
CA PRO A 82 18.29 -8.04 22.14
C PRO A 82 17.59 -9.34 22.57
N ASP A 83 18.31 -10.45 22.56
CA ASP A 83 17.81 -11.79 22.87
C ASP A 83 17.11 -11.86 24.24
N ALA A 84 17.63 -11.13 25.23
CA ALA A 84 17.07 -11.02 26.57
C ALA A 84 15.62 -10.48 26.59
N ALA A 85 15.21 -9.72 25.58
CA ALA A 85 13.84 -9.20 25.47
C ALA A 85 12.80 -10.28 25.10
N PHE A 86 13.25 -11.46 24.65
CA PHE A 86 12.41 -12.59 24.23
C PHE A 86 12.38 -13.75 25.23
N VAL A 87 12.89 -13.50 26.44
CA VAL A 87 12.86 -14.42 27.57
C VAL A 87 11.77 -13.93 28.53
N LEU A 88 10.60 -14.56 28.52
CA LEU A 88 9.44 -14.11 29.27
C LEU A 88 9.21 -15.02 30.48
N HIS A 89 9.02 -14.43 31.65
CA HIS A 89 8.70 -15.14 32.88
C HIS A 89 7.19 -15.12 33.07
N GLU A 90 6.57 -16.29 33.07
CA GLU A 90 5.15 -16.49 33.38
C GLU A 90 5.00 -17.00 34.80
N GLU A 91 4.29 -16.25 35.62
CA GLU A 91 3.81 -16.69 36.93
C GLU A 91 2.30 -16.95 36.83
N CYS A 92 1.85 -18.17 37.11
CA CYS A 92 0.45 -18.57 37.00
C CYS A 92 -0.06 -19.14 38.33
N TRP A 93 -1.17 -18.59 38.82
CA TRP A 93 -1.93 -19.04 39.99
C TRP A 93 -3.24 -19.66 39.50
N ASN A 94 -3.28 -20.98 39.40
CA ASN A 94 -4.45 -21.73 38.99
C ASN A 94 -5.27 -22.18 40.22
N ALA A 95 -6.30 -21.42 40.58
CA ALA A 95 -7.22 -21.69 41.67
C ALA A 95 -8.66 -21.86 41.12
N PHE A 96 -8.82 -22.83 40.21
CA PHE A 96 -10.05 -23.05 39.45
C PHE A 96 -11.30 -23.00 40.35
N PRO A 97 -12.36 -22.25 39.98
CA PRO A 97 -12.65 -21.68 38.66
C PRO A 97 -11.95 -20.35 38.34
N TYR A 98 -11.13 -19.81 39.25
CA TYR A 98 -10.36 -18.59 39.02
C TYR A 98 -8.90 -18.90 38.67
N CYS A 99 -8.36 -18.24 37.65
CA CYS A 99 -6.93 -18.33 37.35
C CYS A 99 -6.36 -16.94 37.11
N LYS A 100 -5.11 -16.72 37.51
CA LYS A 100 -4.36 -15.50 37.21
C LYS A 100 -3.01 -15.85 36.63
N THR A 101 -2.64 -15.21 35.53
CA THR A 101 -1.36 -15.39 34.88
C THR A 101 -0.72 -14.02 34.67
N VAL A 102 0.51 -13.85 35.12
CA VAL A 102 1.28 -12.64 34.93
C VAL A 102 2.57 -12.97 34.16
N ILE A 103 2.72 -12.37 32.98
CA ILE A 103 3.88 -12.54 32.12
C ILE A 103 4.72 -11.28 32.19
N LYS A 104 6.02 -11.40 32.50
CA LYS A 104 6.97 -10.27 32.65
C LYS A 104 8.26 -10.55 31.87
N ASN A 105 9.09 -9.53 31.74
CA ASN A 105 10.46 -9.66 31.23
C ASN A 105 11.42 -8.99 32.23
N PRO A 106 11.82 -9.70 33.31
CA PRO A 106 12.56 -9.09 34.41
C PRO A 106 13.97 -8.64 34.00
N ASP A 107 14.59 -9.35 33.04
CA ASP A 107 16.01 -9.15 32.72
C ASP A 107 16.28 -7.93 31.82
N TYR A 108 15.33 -7.52 30.97
CA TYR A 108 15.51 -6.41 30.04
C TYR A 108 14.50 -5.27 30.27
N MET A 109 13.21 -5.56 30.24
CA MET A 109 12.17 -4.52 30.33
C MET A 109 11.77 -4.18 31.77
N LYS A 110 12.09 -5.04 32.74
CA LYS A 110 11.76 -4.87 34.17
C LYS A 110 10.28 -4.53 34.35
N ASP A 111 9.97 -3.52 35.16
CA ASP A 111 8.61 -3.03 35.41
C ASP A 111 7.96 -2.36 34.17
N GLY A 112 8.74 -2.16 33.10
CA GLY A 112 8.28 -1.60 31.84
C GLY A 112 7.48 -2.58 30.98
N PHE A 113 7.36 -3.87 31.34
CA PHE A 113 6.52 -4.81 30.62
C PHE A 113 5.85 -5.82 31.54
N TYR A 114 4.52 -5.89 31.46
CA TYR A 114 3.78 -7.02 31.99
C TYR A 114 2.49 -7.27 31.21
N ILE A 115 2.07 -8.53 31.18
CA ILE A 115 0.74 -8.94 30.75
C ILE A 115 0.05 -9.58 31.94
N ASN A 116 -1.14 -9.11 32.29
CA ASN A 116 -1.97 -9.70 33.32
C ASN A 116 -3.20 -10.33 32.66
N ILE A 117 -3.37 -11.63 32.86
CA ILE A 117 -4.51 -12.41 32.37
C ILE A 117 -5.24 -12.96 33.59
N GLU A 118 -6.47 -12.53 33.81
CA GLU A 118 -7.33 -13.08 34.85
C GLU A 118 -8.49 -13.83 34.19
N SER A 119 -8.86 -14.98 34.72
CA SER A 119 -9.96 -15.76 34.17
C SER A 119 -10.90 -16.32 35.22
N MET A 120 -12.20 -16.29 34.91
CA MET A 120 -13.26 -16.91 35.67
C MET A 120 -14.03 -17.88 34.77
N HIS A 121 -14.32 -19.07 35.27
CA HIS A 121 -15.05 -20.10 34.53
C HIS A 121 -16.42 -20.29 35.18
N LEU A 122 -17.49 -20.20 34.39
CA LEU A 122 -18.87 -20.31 34.90
C LEU A 122 -19.68 -21.27 34.03
N PRO A 123 -20.64 -22.02 34.62
CA PRO A 123 -21.52 -22.94 33.89
C PRO A 123 -22.66 -22.16 33.19
N ASP A 124 -22.29 -21.18 32.35
CA ASP A 124 -23.22 -20.32 31.62
C ASP A 124 -22.82 -20.15 30.14
N LYS A 125 -23.63 -19.40 29.39
CA LYS A 125 -23.42 -19.14 27.96
C LYS A 125 -22.84 -17.76 27.66
N GLY A 126 -22.01 -17.21 28.56
CA GLY A 126 -21.35 -15.93 28.31
C GLY A 126 -22.19 -14.69 28.66
N HIS A 127 -23.23 -14.83 29.48
CA HIS A 127 -24.14 -13.73 29.82
C HIS A 127 -23.80 -13.00 31.14
N THR A 128 -22.82 -13.48 31.91
CA THR A 128 -22.39 -12.82 33.15
C THR A 128 -21.58 -11.57 32.81
N GLU A 129 -22.12 -10.40 33.12
CA GLU A 129 -21.53 -9.12 32.68
C GLU A 129 -20.24 -8.71 33.42
N ASN A 130 -19.97 -9.16 34.64
CA ASN A 130 -18.74 -8.78 35.36
C ASN A 130 -18.17 -9.94 36.16
N ALA A 131 -17.86 -11.05 35.48
CA ALA A 131 -17.43 -12.30 36.11
C ALA A 131 -16.12 -12.20 36.93
N LEU A 132 -15.33 -11.14 36.71
CA LEU A 132 -14.03 -10.91 37.35
C LEU A 132 -14.01 -9.70 38.30
N ASP A 133 -15.18 -9.15 38.64
CA ASP A 133 -15.32 -8.04 39.58
C ASP A 133 -14.45 -6.81 39.21
N LEU A 134 -14.36 -6.50 37.90
CA LEU A 134 -13.60 -5.35 37.44
C LEU A 134 -14.17 -4.06 38.03
N SER A 135 -13.28 -3.15 38.44
CA SER A 135 -13.68 -1.82 38.91
C SER A 135 -14.51 -1.08 37.84
N PRO A 136 -15.43 -0.18 38.22
CA PRO A 136 -16.26 0.55 37.25
C PRO A 136 -15.46 1.27 36.15
N ALA A 137 -14.26 1.76 36.49
CA ALA A 137 -13.37 2.43 35.55
C ALA A 137 -12.76 1.48 34.50
N LEU A 138 -12.41 0.25 34.89
CA LEU A 138 -11.90 -0.78 33.97
C LEU A 138 -13.04 -1.42 33.18
N LEU A 139 -14.19 -1.65 33.83
CA LEU A 139 -15.40 -2.19 33.21
C LEU A 139 -15.86 -1.33 32.03
N LYS A 140 -15.87 0.01 32.20
CA LYS A 140 -16.25 0.95 31.13
C LYS A 140 -15.27 0.97 29.94
N LYS A 141 -14.01 0.61 30.16
CA LYS A 141 -12.96 0.64 29.13
C LYS A 141 -12.80 -0.68 28.37
N ARG A 142 -13.39 -1.76 28.85
CA ARG A 142 -13.21 -3.09 28.26
C ARG A 142 -13.88 -3.20 26.91
N GLU A 143 -13.27 -3.96 26.04
CA GLU A 143 -13.87 -4.49 24.82
C GLU A 143 -14.19 -5.97 25.04
N VAL A 144 -15.44 -6.39 24.82
CA VAL A 144 -15.87 -7.79 24.97
C VAL A 144 -15.79 -8.50 23.62
N ILE A 145 -15.13 -9.65 23.56
CA ILE A 145 -14.97 -10.50 22.38
C ILE A 145 -15.49 -11.89 22.72
N VAL A 146 -16.47 -12.37 21.96
CA VAL A 146 -17.00 -13.74 22.12
C VAL A 146 -16.22 -14.67 21.20
N ILE A 147 -15.76 -15.80 21.74
CA ILE A 147 -15.05 -16.85 21.00
C ILE A 147 -15.92 -18.10 20.98
N ASP A 148 -16.37 -18.46 19.78
CA ASP A 148 -17.03 -19.71 19.47
C ASP A 148 -16.02 -20.67 18.85
N ILE A 149 -15.81 -21.85 19.45
CA ILE A 149 -14.87 -22.85 18.94
C ILE A 149 -15.28 -23.44 17.59
N TYR A 150 -16.52 -23.24 17.13
CA TYR A 150 -16.98 -23.58 15.78
C TYR A 150 -16.59 -22.53 14.73
N ASP A 151 -16.36 -21.29 15.14
CA ASP A 151 -16.01 -20.18 14.25
C ASP A 151 -14.51 -20.20 13.90
N ASP A 152 -14.20 -20.09 12.61
CA ASP A 152 -12.83 -20.08 12.09
C ASP A 152 -12.28 -18.66 11.93
N SER A 153 -13.06 -17.62 12.22
CA SER A 153 -12.72 -16.22 11.97
C SER A 153 -11.39 -15.75 12.56
N PHE A 154 -10.95 -16.36 13.67
CA PHE A 154 -9.68 -16.04 14.34
C PHE A 154 -8.54 -17.03 14.03
N LEU A 155 -8.79 -18.09 13.27
CA LEU A 155 -7.84 -19.17 13.01
C LEU A 155 -7.22 -19.09 11.62
N LYS A 156 -6.00 -19.61 11.47
CA LYS A 156 -5.41 -19.86 10.15
C LYS A 156 -5.80 -21.24 9.64
N LYS A 157 -5.74 -21.45 8.33
CA LYS A 157 -5.90 -22.79 7.74
C LYS A 157 -4.95 -23.83 8.33
N THR A 158 -3.72 -23.43 8.67
CA THR A 158 -2.75 -24.31 9.33
C THR A 158 -3.11 -24.65 10.78
N ASP A 159 -4.00 -23.89 11.42
CA ASP A 159 -4.50 -24.18 12.77
C ASP A 159 -5.69 -25.16 12.74
N ILE A 160 -6.17 -25.55 11.55
CA ILE A 160 -7.32 -26.45 11.36
C ILE A 160 -6.84 -27.69 10.59
N THR A 161 -6.66 -28.77 11.32
CA THR A 161 -6.36 -30.10 10.77
C THR A 161 -7.58 -31.02 10.92
N PRO A 162 -7.65 -32.15 10.18
CA PRO A 162 -8.72 -33.12 10.37
C PRO A 162 -8.89 -33.58 11.83
N GLU A 163 -7.80 -33.60 12.61
CA GLU A 163 -7.77 -34.00 14.03
C GLU A 163 -8.18 -32.88 14.98
N THR A 164 -8.24 -31.63 14.52
CA THR A 164 -8.58 -30.44 15.32
C THR A 164 -9.84 -29.73 14.84
N ASP A 165 -10.49 -30.21 13.77
CA ASP A 165 -11.76 -29.66 13.29
C ASP A 165 -12.95 -30.18 14.11
N VAL A 166 -13.60 -29.29 14.87
CA VAL A 166 -14.76 -29.60 15.70
C VAL A 166 -16.00 -30.07 14.91
N ARG A 167 -16.02 -29.80 13.60
CA ARG A 167 -17.08 -30.21 12.66
C ARG A 167 -16.91 -31.66 12.22
N GLU A 168 -15.70 -32.18 12.33
CA GLU A 168 -15.35 -33.53 11.89
C GLU A 168 -15.06 -34.46 13.06
N PHE A 169 -14.49 -33.91 14.14
CA PHE A 169 -14.16 -34.66 15.34
C PHE A 169 -15.42 -35.19 16.04
N LYS A 170 -15.37 -36.49 16.36
CA LYS A 170 -16.34 -37.17 17.22
C LYS A 170 -15.60 -38.03 18.23
N SER A 171 -15.80 -37.74 19.52
CA SER A 171 -15.22 -38.47 20.63
C SER A 171 -15.78 -39.89 20.70
N ARG A 172 -14.90 -40.88 20.78
CA ARG A 172 -15.26 -42.29 20.98
C ARG A 172 -15.63 -42.58 22.43
N LYS A 173 -15.06 -41.84 23.37
CA LYS A 173 -15.30 -42.03 24.82
C LYS A 173 -16.61 -41.42 25.29
N THR A 174 -16.91 -40.21 24.84
CA THR A 174 -18.09 -39.44 25.28
C THR A 174 -19.25 -39.49 24.30
N GLY A 175 -18.98 -39.88 23.04
CA GLY A 175 -19.95 -39.80 21.94
C GLY A 175 -20.21 -38.38 21.43
N ARG A 176 -19.62 -37.33 22.03
CA ARG A 176 -19.79 -35.92 21.65
C ARG A 176 -19.14 -35.60 20.31
N GLY A 177 -19.72 -34.65 19.57
CA GLY A 177 -19.36 -34.32 18.20
C GLY A 177 -20.11 -35.17 17.17
N LYS A 178 -20.10 -34.85 15.88
CA LYS A 178 -19.61 -33.62 15.23
C LYS A 178 -20.45 -32.42 15.67
N LEU A 179 -19.81 -31.28 15.98
CA LEU A 179 -20.58 -30.10 16.41
C LEU A 179 -21.39 -29.55 15.22
N PRO A 180 -22.69 -29.26 15.37
CA PRO A 180 -23.45 -28.51 14.37
C PRO A 180 -23.17 -27.00 14.49
N LYS A 181 -23.52 -26.24 13.45
CA LYS A 181 -23.30 -24.77 13.43
C LYS A 181 -24.00 -24.03 14.58
N ASP A 182 -25.08 -24.56 15.10
CA ASP A 182 -25.86 -24.01 16.22
C ASP A 182 -25.61 -24.75 17.55
N TRP A 183 -24.45 -25.41 17.70
CA TRP A 183 -24.12 -26.26 18.86
C TRP A 183 -24.33 -25.58 20.21
N ILE A 184 -24.11 -24.26 20.32
CA ILE A 184 -24.32 -23.50 21.56
C ILE A 184 -25.75 -23.64 22.08
N HIS A 185 -26.73 -23.83 21.18
CA HIS A 185 -28.14 -24.02 21.52
C HIS A 185 -28.56 -25.49 21.58
N THR A 186 -27.94 -26.35 20.77
CA THR A 186 -28.34 -27.75 20.58
C THR A 186 -27.53 -28.75 21.42
N THR A 187 -26.36 -28.35 21.90
CA THR A 187 -25.46 -29.18 22.73
C THR A 187 -25.56 -28.77 24.19
N LYS A 188 -25.53 -29.75 25.08
CA LYS A 188 -25.39 -29.56 26.54
C LYS A 188 -24.39 -30.61 27.06
N PRO A 189 -23.57 -30.28 28.06
CA PRO A 189 -23.46 -28.98 28.77
C PRO A 189 -22.79 -27.87 27.94
N VAL A 190 -22.89 -26.62 28.42
CA VAL A 190 -22.16 -25.46 27.90
C VAL A 190 -21.67 -24.62 29.09
N MET A 191 -20.39 -24.25 29.09
CA MET A 191 -19.77 -23.33 30.04
C MET A 191 -19.08 -22.18 29.30
N CYS A 192 -18.79 -21.09 30.01
CA CYS A 192 -18.05 -19.95 29.48
C CYS A 192 -16.81 -19.63 30.31
N CYS A 193 -15.67 -19.49 29.63
CA CYS A 193 -14.44 -18.96 30.20
C CYS A 193 -14.38 -17.45 29.91
N TYR A 194 -14.47 -16.65 30.97
CA TYR A 194 -14.29 -15.20 30.93
C TYR A 194 -12.82 -14.89 31.19
N LYS A 195 -12.07 -14.43 30.19
CA LYS A 195 -10.65 -14.04 30.34
C LYS A 195 -10.47 -12.55 30.10
N VAL A 196 -9.98 -11.81 31.09
CA VAL A 196 -9.58 -10.40 30.94
C VAL A 196 -8.08 -10.33 30.74
N VAL A 197 -7.66 -9.72 29.62
CA VAL A 197 -6.26 -9.53 29.26
C VAL A 197 -5.90 -8.05 29.31
N GLN A 198 -4.92 -7.72 30.15
CA GLN A 198 -4.36 -6.39 30.31
C GLN A 198 -2.89 -6.43 29.89
N VAL A 199 -2.54 -5.63 28.88
CA VAL A 199 -1.16 -5.51 28.42
C VAL A 199 -0.63 -4.13 28.81
N HIS A 200 0.52 -4.11 29.49
CA HIS A 200 1.26 -2.93 29.83
C HIS A 200 2.66 -3.01 29.22
N PHE A 201 3.00 -2.06 28.36
CA PHE A 201 4.34 -1.95 27.82
C PHE A 201 4.76 -0.48 27.80
N LYS A 202 5.77 -0.14 28.58
CA LYS A 202 6.26 1.23 28.79
C LYS A 202 7.71 1.32 28.33
N MET A 203 7.87 1.49 27.02
CA MET A 203 9.15 1.79 26.40
C MET A 203 8.94 2.86 25.34
N PHE A 204 9.80 3.89 25.38
CA PHE A 204 9.70 5.05 24.49
C PHE A 204 9.81 4.60 23.02
N GLY A 205 8.81 4.97 22.20
CA GLY A 205 8.75 4.64 20.76
C GLY A 205 8.11 3.30 20.39
N PHE A 206 7.87 2.38 21.34
CA PHE A 206 7.37 1.03 21.04
C PHE A 206 6.08 0.65 21.78
N GLN A 207 5.64 1.47 22.75
CA GLN A 207 4.45 1.23 23.58
C GLN A 207 3.21 0.84 22.79
N THR A 208 2.69 1.73 21.96
CA THR A 208 1.43 1.49 21.25
C THR A 208 1.55 0.30 20.30
N MET A 209 2.67 0.17 19.59
CA MET A 209 2.89 -0.93 18.65
C MET A 209 2.87 -2.29 19.36
N VAL A 210 3.66 -2.46 20.42
CA VAL A 210 3.78 -3.75 21.11
C VAL A 210 2.49 -4.10 21.86
N GLU A 211 1.85 -3.13 22.52
CA GLU A 211 0.53 -3.36 23.17
C GLU A 211 -0.51 -3.86 22.15
N HIS A 212 -0.56 -3.28 20.94
CA HIS A 212 -1.51 -3.71 19.89
C HIS A 212 -1.15 -5.06 19.27
N VAL A 213 0.13 -5.33 19.00
CA VAL A 213 0.58 -6.61 18.43
C VAL A 213 0.24 -7.76 19.37
N LEU A 214 0.52 -7.60 20.68
CA LEU A 214 0.22 -8.62 21.69
C LEU A 214 -1.29 -8.84 21.83
N GLN A 215 -2.07 -7.77 21.93
CA GLN A 215 -3.54 -7.86 22.05
C GLN A 215 -4.20 -8.54 20.85
N ARG A 216 -3.63 -8.42 19.64
CA ARG A 216 -4.12 -9.09 18.42
C ARG A 216 -3.91 -10.60 18.40
N GLN A 217 -2.99 -11.14 19.20
CA GLN A 217 -2.72 -12.59 19.19
C GLN A 217 -3.78 -13.40 19.96
N TYR A 218 -4.34 -12.81 21.02
CA TYR A 218 -5.20 -13.54 21.97
C TYR A 218 -6.43 -14.20 21.36
N PRO A 219 -7.19 -13.58 20.42
CA PRO A 219 -8.30 -14.28 19.77
C PRO A 219 -7.86 -15.60 19.11
N ARG A 220 -6.77 -15.58 18.34
CA ARG A 220 -6.24 -16.78 17.66
C ARG A 220 -5.74 -17.83 18.65
N ILE A 221 -4.97 -17.40 19.66
CA ILE A 221 -4.41 -18.29 20.69
C ILE A 221 -5.56 -18.98 21.45
N PHE A 222 -6.56 -18.21 21.89
CA PHE A 222 -7.68 -18.76 22.64
C PHE A 222 -8.58 -19.64 21.77
N SER A 223 -8.89 -19.26 20.53
CA SER A 223 -9.64 -20.12 19.60
C SER A 223 -8.92 -21.45 19.37
N LYS A 224 -7.62 -21.41 19.07
CA LYS A 224 -6.83 -22.60 18.75
C LYS A 224 -6.75 -23.54 19.95
N PHE A 225 -6.31 -23.01 21.10
CA PHE A 225 -6.16 -23.80 22.33
C PHE A 225 -7.47 -24.49 22.74
N ASN A 226 -8.59 -23.78 22.73
CA ASN A 226 -9.85 -24.33 23.18
C ASN A 226 -10.45 -25.32 22.16
N ARG A 227 -10.19 -25.12 20.87
CA ARG A 227 -10.55 -26.09 19.81
C ARG A 227 -9.74 -27.38 19.95
N GLU A 228 -8.43 -27.28 20.15
CA GLU A 228 -7.55 -28.42 20.41
C GLU A 228 -7.98 -29.18 21.68
N LEU A 229 -8.27 -28.46 22.77
CA LEU A 229 -8.80 -29.06 24.01
C LEU A 229 -10.05 -29.91 23.74
N TYR A 230 -11.01 -29.39 22.96
CA TYR A 230 -12.22 -30.13 22.59
C TYR A 230 -11.90 -31.37 21.75
N CYS A 231 -11.09 -31.22 20.71
CA CYS A 231 -10.74 -32.33 19.81
C CYS A 231 -9.79 -33.36 20.46
N TRP A 232 -9.14 -33.01 21.57
CA TRP A 232 -8.34 -33.94 22.37
C TRP A 232 -9.14 -34.65 23.47
N THR A 233 -10.47 -34.51 23.53
CA THR A 233 -11.31 -35.12 24.58
C THR A 233 -10.96 -36.59 24.84
N ASP A 234 -10.81 -37.40 23.79
CA ASP A 234 -10.52 -38.83 23.96
C ASP A 234 -9.16 -39.12 24.64
N ARG A 235 -8.22 -38.17 24.60
CA ARG A 235 -6.89 -38.30 25.20
C ARG A 235 -6.90 -38.08 26.71
N TRP A 236 -7.77 -37.20 27.20
CA TRP A 236 -7.75 -36.77 28.61
C TRP A 236 -9.01 -37.11 29.40
N TYR A 237 -10.12 -37.49 28.77
CA TYR A 237 -11.42 -37.63 29.45
C TYR A 237 -11.42 -38.60 30.65
N ASP A 238 -10.71 -39.73 30.53
CA ASP A 238 -10.61 -40.75 31.60
C ASP A 238 -9.46 -40.50 32.57
N MET A 239 -8.67 -39.44 32.37
CA MET A 239 -7.53 -39.16 33.24
C MET A 239 -8.01 -38.57 34.57
N THR A 240 -7.46 -39.09 35.67
CA THR A 240 -7.62 -38.46 36.98
C THR A 240 -6.71 -37.22 37.09
N ILE A 241 -6.97 -36.36 38.08
CA ILE A 241 -6.08 -35.23 38.39
C ILE A 241 -4.65 -35.73 38.70
N ASP A 242 -4.52 -36.89 39.35
CA ASP A 242 -3.21 -37.48 39.65
C ASP A 242 -2.47 -37.95 38.39
N ASP A 243 -3.19 -38.48 37.40
CA ASP A 243 -2.62 -38.83 36.09
C ASP A 243 -2.11 -37.60 35.35
N ILE A 244 -2.87 -36.49 35.40
CA ILE A 244 -2.46 -35.22 34.79
C ILE A 244 -1.23 -34.66 35.50
N LYS A 245 -1.20 -34.66 36.84
CA LYS A 245 -0.03 -34.24 37.62
C LYS A 245 1.20 -35.10 37.30
N LYS A 246 1.02 -36.41 37.08
CA LYS A 246 2.10 -37.29 36.64
C LYS A 246 2.61 -36.92 35.26
N MET A 247 1.71 -36.68 34.30
CA MET A 247 2.04 -36.24 32.95
C MET A 247 2.78 -34.90 32.94
N GLU A 248 2.39 -33.93 33.77
CA GLU A 248 3.07 -32.65 33.89
C GLU A 248 4.51 -32.82 34.40
N ARG A 249 4.74 -33.69 35.40
CA ARG A 249 6.09 -34.02 35.86
C ARG A 249 6.95 -34.65 34.76
N GLU A 250 6.39 -35.56 33.99
CA GLU A 250 7.09 -36.21 32.87
C GLU A 250 7.37 -35.21 31.72
N ALA A 251 6.45 -34.27 31.47
CA ALA A 251 6.62 -33.24 30.45
C ALA A 251 7.78 -32.30 30.75
N VAL A 252 8.09 -32.00 32.01
CA VAL A 252 9.20 -31.11 32.40
C VAL A 252 10.54 -31.61 31.86
N GLU A 253 10.83 -32.89 32.02
CA GLU A 253 12.08 -33.50 31.55
C GLU A 253 12.13 -33.66 30.03
N GLU A 254 10.97 -33.86 29.40
CA GLU A 254 10.85 -33.91 27.95
C GLU A 254 11.07 -32.53 27.30
N LEU A 255 10.50 -31.47 27.89
CA LEU A 255 10.68 -30.10 27.41
C LEU A 255 12.16 -29.68 27.44
N LYS A 256 12.91 -30.04 28.48
CA LYS A 256 14.36 -29.78 28.57
C LYS A 256 15.13 -30.42 27.40
N LYS A 257 14.76 -31.64 26.99
CA LYS A 257 15.38 -32.33 25.84
C LYS A 257 14.99 -31.67 24.52
N GLN A 258 13.71 -31.36 24.34
CA GLN A 258 13.19 -30.78 23.11
C GLN A 258 13.73 -29.38 22.81
N ILE A 259 14.05 -28.56 23.83
CA ILE A 259 14.71 -27.25 23.61
C ILE A 259 16.03 -27.40 22.84
N ALA A 260 16.77 -28.49 23.06
CA ALA A 260 18.06 -28.76 22.41
C ALA A 260 17.92 -29.40 21.01
N GLU A 261 16.71 -29.79 20.59
CA GLU A 261 16.47 -30.35 19.27
C GLU A 261 16.58 -29.27 18.18
N PRO A 262 17.08 -29.61 16.97
CA PRO A 262 17.26 -28.64 15.88
C PRO A 262 15.93 -28.22 15.22
N GLU A 263 14.88 -29.00 15.36
CA GLU A 263 13.58 -28.76 14.74
C GLU A 263 12.79 -27.65 15.47
N LYS A 264 12.37 -26.61 14.74
CA LYS A 264 11.54 -25.53 15.29
C LYS A 264 10.06 -25.91 15.24
N ARG A 265 9.37 -25.81 16.37
CA ARG A 265 7.94 -26.16 16.51
C ARG A 265 7.12 -25.01 17.09
N GLY A 266 5.82 -25.00 16.79
CA GLY A 266 4.84 -24.13 17.46
C GLY A 266 4.37 -22.88 16.70
N THR A 267 3.58 -22.07 17.39
CA THR A 267 2.81 -20.93 16.90
C THR A 267 3.67 -19.67 16.86
N VAL A 268 3.88 -19.14 15.66
CA VAL A 268 4.62 -17.88 15.45
C VAL A 268 3.68 -16.68 15.65
N CYS A 269 4.15 -15.65 16.34
CA CYS A 269 3.46 -14.37 16.50
C CYS A 269 3.14 -13.78 15.13
N ASP A 270 1.86 -13.48 14.93
CA ASP A 270 1.35 -12.92 13.71
C ASP A 270 1.27 -11.40 13.83
N VAL A 271 2.17 -10.65 13.18
CA VAL A 271 2.03 -9.18 13.16
C VAL A 271 0.79 -8.74 12.37
N GLY A 272 0.14 -9.68 11.68
CA GLY A 272 -0.80 -9.38 10.61
C GLY A 272 -0.03 -8.74 9.47
N ASP A 273 -0.06 -9.38 8.31
CA ASP A 273 -0.46 -8.60 7.14
C ASP A 273 -1.66 -7.75 7.56
N ARG A 274 -1.58 -6.42 7.42
CA ARG A 274 -2.59 -5.47 7.91
C ARG A 274 -3.99 -5.80 7.38
N THR A 275 -4.75 -6.64 8.09
CA THR A 275 -6.21 -6.63 8.01
C THR A 275 -6.70 -5.70 9.12
N VAL A 276 -7.08 -4.50 8.68
CA VAL A 276 -8.14 -3.68 9.30
C VAL A 276 -9.35 -4.60 9.53
N PRO A 277 -10.19 -4.44 10.57
CA PRO A 277 -11.46 -5.15 10.65
C PRO A 277 -12.24 -4.86 9.37
N SER A 278 -12.17 -5.79 8.43
CA SER A 278 -12.78 -5.67 7.13
C SER A 278 -14.18 -6.21 7.28
N ASN A 279 -15.13 -5.31 7.53
CA ASN A 279 -16.48 -5.52 7.03
C ASN A 279 -16.55 -5.43 5.49
N SER A 280 -15.41 -5.42 4.78
CA SER A 280 -15.34 -5.88 3.40
C SER A 280 -15.03 -7.37 3.39
N LYS A 281 -16.01 -8.16 2.94
CA LYS A 281 -15.80 -9.53 2.46
C LYS A 281 -14.77 -9.49 1.32
N HIS A 282 -13.49 -9.61 1.64
CA HIS A 282 -12.51 -10.14 0.69
C HIS A 282 -12.56 -11.65 0.83
N THR A 283 -13.25 -12.29 -0.11
CA THR A 283 -13.16 -13.73 -0.36
C THR A 283 -11.69 -14.13 -0.42
N GLU A 284 -11.26 -15.01 0.50
CA GLU A 284 -10.05 -15.82 0.26
C GLU A 284 -10.22 -16.51 -1.09
N VAL A 285 -9.41 -16.10 -2.05
CA VAL A 285 -9.41 -16.66 -3.39
C VAL A 285 -8.69 -18.00 -3.31
N ASP A 286 -9.49 -19.06 -3.28
CA ASP A 286 -9.08 -20.43 -3.55
C ASP A 286 -8.23 -20.44 -4.84
N ALA A 287 -7.14 -21.21 -4.87
CA ALA A 287 -6.38 -21.41 -6.11
C ALA A 287 -7.30 -21.88 -7.26
N SER A 288 -8.42 -22.53 -6.91
CA SER A 288 -9.50 -22.88 -7.83
C SER A 288 -10.18 -21.69 -8.53
N VAL A 289 -10.20 -20.47 -7.97
CA VAL A 289 -10.83 -19.29 -8.60
C VAL A 289 -9.97 -18.71 -9.71
N VAL A 290 -8.64 -18.73 -9.56
CA VAL A 290 -7.71 -18.36 -10.64
C VAL A 290 -7.67 -19.46 -11.72
N LEU A 291 -7.83 -20.71 -11.31
CA LEU A 291 -7.95 -21.90 -12.16
C LEU A 291 -9.30 -22.02 -12.91
N ARG A 292 -10.39 -21.42 -12.40
CA ARG A 292 -11.75 -21.44 -12.99
C ARG A 292 -12.03 -20.28 -13.95
N ILE A 293 -11.10 -19.34 -14.08
CA ILE A 293 -11.12 -18.44 -15.22
C ILE A 293 -10.55 -19.27 -16.35
N ASP A 294 -11.41 -19.91 -17.14
CA ASP A 294 -11.05 -20.31 -18.50
C ASP A 294 -10.34 -19.10 -19.09
N VAL A 295 -9.03 -19.17 -19.31
CA VAL A 295 -8.31 -18.20 -20.12
C VAL A 295 -8.81 -18.49 -21.52
N PRO A 296 -9.79 -17.73 -22.04
CA PRO A 296 -10.29 -18.01 -23.37
C PRO A 296 -9.14 -17.70 -24.33
N SER A 297 -9.11 -18.39 -25.47
CA SER A 297 -8.38 -17.91 -26.65
C SER A 297 -8.50 -16.38 -26.73
N VAL A 298 -7.37 -15.67 -26.79
CA VAL A 298 -7.27 -14.20 -26.73
C VAL A 298 -8.47 -13.56 -27.46
N PRO A 299 -9.47 -13.01 -26.74
CA PRO A 299 -10.65 -12.47 -27.38
C PRO A 299 -10.26 -11.37 -28.38
N ALA A 300 -10.96 -11.31 -29.51
CA ALA A 300 -10.79 -10.23 -30.48
C ALA A 300 -10.92 -8.87 -29.76
N GLY A 301 -9.93 -7.98 -29.93
CA GLY A 301 -9.88 -6.68 -29.25
C GLY A 301 -9.09 -6.64 -27.94
N THR A 302 -8.38 -7.71 -27.56
CA THR A 302 -7.43 -7.67 -26.43
C THR A 302 -6.20 -6.82 -26.78
N VAL A 303 -5.85 -5.91 -25.89
CA VAL A 303 -4.74 -4.97 -26.01
C VAL A 303 -3.85 -5.16 -24.77
N ASN A 304 -2.75 -5.90 -24.93
CA ASN A 304 -1.76 -6.14 -23.86
C ASN A 304 -1.14 -4.83 -23.35
N VAL A 305 -0.38 -4.85 -22.25
CA VAL A 305 0.33 -3.64 -21.79
C VAL A 305 1.57 -3.31 -22.64
N CYS A 306 2.12 -4.31 -23.33
CA CYS A 306 3.19 -4.21 -24.30
C CYS A 306 3.12 -5.42 -25.25
N ASP A 307 3.73 -5.33 -26.43
CA ASP A 307 3.73 -6.41 -27.44
C ASP A 307 4.95 -6.29 -28.38
N HIS A 308 5.06 -7.19 -29.37
CA HIS A 308 6.16 -7.23 -30.33
C HIS A 308 6.33 -5.94 -31.16
N THR A 309 5.34 -5.03 -31.18
CA THR A 309 5.47 -3.74 -31.87
C THR A 309 6.29 -2.73 -31.09
N ASN A 310 6.47 -2.95 -29.77
CA ASN A 310 7.18 -2.03 -28.88
C ASN A 310 8.26 -2.70 -28.01
N THR A 311 8.28 -4.03 -27.88
CA THR A 311 9.38 -4.78 -27.24
C THR A 311 9.45 -6.26 -27.64
N ASN A 312 10.65 -6.82 -27.66
CA ASN A 312 10.93 -8.19 -28.10
C ASN A 312 10.81 -9.26 -27.01
N ASN A 313 10.47 -8.89 -25.77
CA ASN A 313 10.34 -9.79 -24.62
C ASN A 313 8.95 -9.70 -23.96
N SER A 314 7.96 -9.18 -24.69
CA SER A 314 6.59 -8.99 -24.21
C SER A 314 5.91 -10.29 -23.78
N PHE A 315 6.22 -11.40 -24.43
CA PHE A 315 5.69 -12.74 -24.11
C PHE A 315 6.23 -13.38 -22.82
N ILE A 316 7.18 -12.71 -22.14
CA ILE A 316 7.65 -13.10 -20.80
C ILE A 316 7.05 -12.17 -19.74
N TYR A 317 7.15 -10.87 -19.96
CA TYR A 317 6.90 -9.86 -18.91
C TYR A 317 5.55 -9.15 -19.02
N CYS A 318 4.89 -9.16 -20.19
CA CYS A 318 3.63 -8.44 -20.41
C CYS A 318 2.43 -9.35 -20.65
N SER A 319 2.68 -10.57 -21.12
CA SER A 319 1.67 -11.58 -21.39
C SER A 319 2.31 -12.97 -21.40
N GLY A 320 1.48 -14.00 -21.51
CA GLY A 320 1.94 -15.36 -21.74
C GLY A 320 1.91 -16.26 -20.49
N LYS A 321 2.03 -17.55 -20.76
CA LYS A 321 1.84 -18.64 -19.80
C LYS A 321 2.77 -18.58 -18.59
N MET A 322 4.01 -18.08 -18.77
CA MET A 322 4.98 -17.95 -17.69
C MET A 322 4.53 -16.90 -16.67
N LEU A 323 4.15 -15.70 -17.12
CA LEU A 323 3.61 -14.64 -16.26
C LEU A 323 2.38 -15.12 -15.49
N GLU A 324 1.47 -15.80 -16.18
CA GLU A 324 0.27 -16.41 -15.58
C GLU A 324 0.66 -17.42 -14.49
N ALA A 325 1.52 -18.38 -14.82
CA ALA A 325 1.92 -19.45 -13.89
C ALA A 325 2.57 -18.91 -12.61
N VAL A 326 3.48 -17.95 -12.74
CA VAL A 326 4.15 -17.32 -11.58
C VAL A 326 3.13 -16.67 -10.63
N ASN A 327 2.10 -16.03 -11.20
CA ASN A 327 1.06 -15.36 -10.46
C ASN A 327 0.04 -16.35 -9.85
N VAL A 328 -0.47 -17.30 -10.64
CA VAL A 328 -1.43 -18.33 -10.18
C VAL A 328 -0.86 -19.11 -8.98
N HIS A 329 0.41 -19.52 -9.06
CA HIS A 329 1.08 -20.30 -8.01
C HIS A 329 1.63 -19.46 -6.85
N ARG A 330 1.42 -18.14 -6.89
CA ARG A 330 1.90 -17.19 -5.88
C ARG A 330 3.35 -17.45 -5.48
N ILE A 331 4.24 -17.54 -6.49
CA ILE A 331 5.67 -17.78 -6.25
C ILE A 331 6.26 -16.67 -5.37
N TYR A 332 5.87 -15.42 -5.63
CA TYR A 332 6.29 -14.24 -4.88
C TYR A 332 5.12 -13.52 -4.21
N LYS A 333 5.36 -12.84 -3.08
CA LYS A 333 4.34 -12.06 -2.35
C LYS A 333 3.84 -10.86 -3.16
N ASP A 334 4.73 -10.12 -3.81
CA ASP A 334 4.41 -8.97 -4.68
C ASP A 334 4.45 -9.41 -6.16
N SER A 335 3.38 -9.15 -6.91
CA SER A 335 3.25 -9.48 -8.34
C SER A 335 4.34 -8.78 -9.18
N LYS A 336 4.85 -7.62 -8.73
CA LYS A 336 5.95 -6.89 -9.36
C LYS A 336 7.29 -7.64 -9.33
N THR A 337 7.47 -8.58 -8.40
CA THR A 337 8.76 -9.26 -8.20
C THR A 337 9.25 -9.96 -9.47
N PHE A 338 8.39 -10.74 -10.12
CA PHE A 338 8.78 -11.52 -11.30
C PHE A 338 9.04 -10.64 -12.52
N VAL A 339 8.19 -9.65 -12.73
CA VAL A 339 8.33 -8.75 -13.88
C VAL A 339 9.55 -7.82 -13.75
N ASP A 340 10.17 -7.73 -12.57
CA ASP A 340 11.44 -7.03 -12.33
C ASP A 340 12.68 -7.96 -12.38
N MET A 341 12.51 -9.27 -12.53
CA MET A 341 13.65 -10.19 -12.63
C MET A 341 14.37 -10.01 -13.98
N VAL A 342 15.64 -10.41 -14.04
CA VAL A 342 16.46 -10.35 -15.27
C VAL A 342 16.70 -11.76 -15.78
N MET A 343 16.43 -12.02 -17.06
CA MET A 343 16.73 -13.33 -17.66
C MET A 343 18.26 -13.51 -17.78
N LYS A 344 18.75 -14.71 -17.44
CA LYS A 344 20.15 -15.08 -17.64
C LYS A 344 20.47 -15.34 -19.12
N HIS A 345 19.45 -15.68 -19.90
CA HIS A 345 19.54 -15.98 -21.33
C HIS A 345 18.56 -15.12 -22.13
N ASP A 346 18.61 -15.19 -23.46
CA ASP A 346 17.71 -14.43 -24.32
C ASP A 346 16.24 -14.91 -24.17
N PRO A 347 15.24 -14.04 -24.40
CA PRO A 347 13.83 -14.33 -24.15
C PRO A 347 13.33 -15.60 -24.84
N GLU A 348 13.69 -15.80 -26.10
CA GLU A 348 13.25 -16.93 -26.92
C GLU A 348 13.78 -18.26 -26.38
N TYR A 349 15.06 -18.30 -25.98
CA TYR A 349 15.65 -19.47 -25.37
C TYR A 349 15.02 -19.77 -24.01
N THR A 350 14.81 -18.74 -23.19
CA THR A 350 14.17 -18.87 -21.88
C THR A 350 12.74 -19.40 -22.00
N LEU A 351 11.97 -18.90 -22.99
CA LEU A 351 10.63 -19.40 -23.28
C LEU A 351 10.67 -20.84 -23.81
N ALA A 352 11.63 -21.19 -24.68
CA ALA A 352 11.77 -22.54 -25.20
C ALA A 352 12.01 -23.56 -24.08
N GLU A 353 12.89 -23.25 -23.12
CA GLU A 353 13.13 -24.11 -21.96
C GLU A 353 11.92 -24.20 -21.03
N PHE A 354 11.18 -23.09 -20.84
CA PHE A 354 9.92 -23.12 -20.11
C PHE A 354 8.89 -24.03 -20.78
N ASN A 355 8.72 -23.90 -22.10
CA ASN A 355 7.79 -24.73 -22.87
C ASN A 355 8.22 -26.19 -22.89
N ARG A 356 9.52 -26.49 -22.89
CA ARG A 356 10.01 -27.87 -22.78
C ARG A 356 9.63 -28.53 -21.45
N ARG A 357 9.60 -27.78 -20.35
CA ARG A 357 9.26 -28.30 -19.01
C ARG A 357 7.75 -28.27 -18.72
N PHE A 358 7.05 -27.23 -19.18
CA PHE A 358 5.67 -26.93 -18.74
C PHE A 358 4.70 -26.68 -19.90
N GLY A 359 5.14 -26.76 -21.17
CA GLY A 359 4.37 -26.38 -22.35
C GLY A 359 3.05 -27.14 -22.50
N GLU A 360 3.06 -28.45 -22.25
CA GLU A 360 1.88 -29.32 -22.35
C GLU A 360 0.95 -29.28 -21.12
N LEU A 361 1.40 -28.70 -20.00
CA LEU A 361 0.63 -28.68 -18.74
C LEU A 361 -0.27 -27.45 -18.64
N PRO A 362 -1.57 -27.56 -18.34
CA PRO A 362 -2.39 -26.42 -17.93
C PRO A 362 -1.74 -25.65 -16.78
N VAL A 363 -1.86 -24.31 -16.77
CA VAL A 363 -1.13 -23.43 -15.84
C VAL A 363 -1.24 -23.87 -14.38
N GLY A 364 -2.44 -24.15 -13.88
CA GLY A 364 -2.60 -24.53 -12.48
C GLY A 364 -2.32 -26.01 -12.17
N LEU A 365 -1.89 -26.82 -13.15
CA LEU A 365 -1.32 -28.15 -12.92
C LEU A 365 0.22 -28.13 -12.88
N ILE A 366 0.86 -27.00 -13.18
CA ILE A 366 2.31 -26.84 -13.04
C ILE A 366 2.69 -27.01 -11.55
N ASN A 367 3.70 -27.83 -11.26
CA ASN A 367 4.20 -27.97 -9.90
C ASN A 367 4.90 -26.68 -9.45
N ARG A 368 4.49 -26.17 -8.29
CA ARG A 368 4.97 -24.90 -7.74
C ARG A 368 6.48 -24.88 -7.46
N ASP A 369 7.03 -25.97 -6.93
CA ASP A 369 8.45 -26.05 -6.57
C ASP A 369 9.32 -26.23 -7.82
N GLU A 370 8.86 -26.99 -8.80
CA GLU A 370 9.53 -27.09 -10.11
C GLU A 370 9.53 -25.75 -10.86
N LEU A 371 8.42 -25.02 -10.82
CA LEU A 371 8.34 -23.67 -11.38
C LEU A 371 9.31 -22.72 -10.67
N ARG A 372 9.41 -22.80 -9.34
CA ARG A 372 10.38 -22.01 -8.57
C ARG A 372 11.82 -22.35 -8.95
N ASN A 373 12.16 -23.63 -9.05
CA ASN A 373 13.49 -24.08 -9.47
C ASN A 373 13.83 -23.59 -10.88
N PHE A 374 12.87 -23.60 -11.81
CA PHE A 374 13.05 -23.02 -13.14
C PHE A 374 13.36 -21.52 -13.05
N LEU A 375 12.63 -20.75 -12.25
CA LEU A 375 12.87 -19.32 -12.10
C LEU A 375 14.25 -19.05 -11.49
N ASP A 376 14.66 -19.80 -10.47
CA ASP A 376 15.99 -19.67 -9.85
C ASP A 376 17.12 -20.03 -10.84
N GLU A 377 16.86 -20.97 -11.76
CA GLU A 377 17.80 -21.40 -12.79
C GLU A 377 17.95 -20.36 -13.92
N TYR A 378 16.85 -19.77 -14.42
CA TYR A 378 16.86 -18.93 -15.62
C TYR A 378 16.79 -17.42 -15.36
N PHE A 379 16.48 -16.99 -14.14
CA PHE A 379 16.35 -15.58 -13.80
C PHE A 379 17.29 -15.17 -12.66
N MET A 380 17.75 -13.93 -12.70
CA MET A 380 18.47 -13.27 -11.62
C MET A 380 17.50 -12.47 -10.74
N PRO A 381 17.83 -12.27 -9.45
CA PRO A 381 17.00 -11.46 -8.56
C PRO A 381 16.75 -10.04 -9.10
N PRO A 382 15.60 -9.42 -8.79
CA PRO A 382 15.32 -8.04 -9.18
C PRO A 382 16.39 -7.04 -8.76
N GLY A 383 16.81 -6.17 -9.69
CA GLY A 383 17.85 -5.16 -9.46
C GLY A 383 19.27 -5.64 -9.81
N SER A 384 19.42 -6.86 -10.34
CA SER A 384 20.71 -7.36 -10.84
C SER A 384 21.24 -6.57 -12.04
N GLU A 385 20.37 -5.84 -12.74
CA GLU A 385 20.68 -4.95 -13.85
C GLU A 385 21.21 -3.56 -13.42
N LEU A 386 21.26 -3.29 -12.11
CA LEU A 386 21.59 -1.97 -11.55
C LEU A 386 22.93 -1.97 -10.83
N ARG A 387 23.67 -0.87 -10.98
CA ARG A 387 24.88 -0.55 -10.22
C ARG A 387 24.66 0.70 -9.37
N ASN A 388 25.27 0.76 -8.20
CA ASN A 388 25.29 1.98 -7.40
C ASN A 388 26.14 3.05 -8.10
N CYS A 389 25.74 4.31 -7.98
CA CYS A 389 26.54 5.45 -8.42
C CYS A 389 26.64 6.51 -7.34
N THR A 390 27.54 7.46 -7.55
CA THR A 390 27.56 8.73 -6.82
C THR A 390 27.40 9.82 -7.87
N PRO A 391 26.42 10.73 -7.73
CA PRO A 391 26.25 11.83 -8.66
C PRO A 391 27.53 12.67 -8.74
N SER A 392 27.94 13.07 -9.95
CA SER A 392 29.27 13.64 -10.21
C SER A 392 29.46 15.04 -9.65
N ASP A 393 28.37 15.78 -9.46
CA ASP A 393 28.30 17.14 -8.94
C ASP A 393 27.80 17.20 -7.49
N TRP A 394 27.70 16.06 -6.81
CA TRP A 394 27.36 16.02 -5.39
C TRP A 394 28.49 16.62 -4.54
N THR A 395 28.16 17.54 -3.63
CA THR A 395 29.12 18.14 -2.70
C THR A 395 28.58 18.09 -1.28
N PRO A 396 29.40 17.88 -0.23
CA PRO A 396 28.89 17.69 1.13
C PRO A 396 28.17 18.91 1.73
N PHE A 397 28.45 20.11 1.23
CA PHE A 397 27.93 21.38 1.77
C PHE A 397 27.44 22.30 0.64
N PRO A 398 26.32 21.99 -0.03
CA PRO A 398 25.82 22.79 -1.13
C PRO A 398 25.33 24.16 -0.63
N SER A 399 25.67 25.23 -1.36
CA SER A 399 25.50 26.63 -0.92
C SER A 399 24.08 26.99 -0.50
N LYS A 400 23.06 26.59 -1.28
CA LYS A 400 21.64 26.82 -0.98
C LYS A 400 21.16 26.11 0.29
N ILE A 401 21.73 24.96 0.65
CA ILE A 401 21.40 24.30 1.93
C ILE A 401 22.12 25.00 3.08
N MET A 402 23.35 25.46 2.84
CA MET A 402 24.14 26.15 3.86
C MET A 402 23.57 27.51 4.25
N SER A 403 22.77 28.15 3.38
CA SER A 403 22.06 29.40 3.67
C SER A 403 20.85 29.23 4.60
N ILE A 404 20.41 27.99 4.88
CA ILE A 404 19.35 27.75 5.87
C ILE A 404 19.84 28.23 7.25
N THR A 405 19.13 29.21 7.80
CA THR A 405 19.49 29.90 9.05
C THR A 405 19.25 29.02 10.28
N ASP A 406 18.14 28.27 10.32
CA ASP A 406 17.86 27.31 11.38
C ASP A 406 18.82 26.12 11.29
N GLU A 407 19.71 26.01 12.28
CA GLU A 407 20.74 24.98 12.33
C GLU A 407 20.16 23.57 12.32
N THR A 408 19.02 23.34 12.98
CA THR A 408 18.39 22.03 13.07
C THR A 408 17.83 21.61 11.71
N LEU A 409 17.13 22.51 11.03
CA LEU A 409 16.61 22.28 9.69
C LEU A 409 17.73 22.15 8.66
N ARG A 410 18.82 22.92 8.80
CA ARG A 410 20.01 22.79 7.94
C ARG A 410 20.64 21.41 8.06
N HIS A 411 20.86 20.91 9.28
CA HIS A 411 21.39 19.56 9.48
C HIS A 411 20.47 18.49 8.90
N TRP A 412 19.15 18.65 9.03
CA TRP A 412 18.20 17.74 8.41
C TRP A 412 18.24 17.80 6.87
N ALA A 413 18.30 18.98 6.28
CA ALA A 413 18.45 19.16 4.84
C ALA A 413 19.76 18.52 4.32
N LEU A 414 20.86 18.60 5.07
CA LEU A 414 22.11 17.88 4.74
C LEU A 414 21.94 16.35 4.82
N ASN A 415 21.15 15.83 5.77
CA ASN A 415 20.83 14.40 5.82
C ASN A 415 20.03 13.96 4.58
N ILE A 416 19.05 14.76 4.18
CA ILE A 416 18.26 14.54 2.97
C ILE A 416 19.15 14.60 1.72
N HIS A 417 20.03 15.60 1.63
CA HIS A 417 20.99 15.73 0.54
C HIS A 417 21.94 14.53 0.42
N ASN A 418 22.29 13.90 1.54
CA ASN A 418 23.08 12.67 1.52
C ASN A 418 22.34 11.47 0.90
N LEU A 419 21.00 11.46 0.91
CA LEU A 419 20.21 10.37 0.32
C LEU A 419 20.37 10.28 -1.20
N TRP A 420 20.74 11.37 -1.89
CA TRP A 420 21.02 11.34 -3.33
C TRP A 420 22.09 10.30 -3.70
N LYS A 421 23.11 10.12 -2.86
CA LYS A 421 24.14 9.08 -3.06
C LYS A 421 23.56 7.68 -2.89
N ALA A 422 22.69 7.49 -1.90
CA ALA A 422 22.07 6.19 -1.61
C ALA A 422 21.07 5.77 -2.70
N LEU A 423 20.43 6.74 -3.35
CA LEU A 423 19.42 6.53 -4.38
C LEU A 423 19.95 6.50 -5.81
N CYS A 424 21.15 7.03 -6.06
CA CYS A 424 21.76 7.04 -7.38
C CYS A 424 21.98 5.62 -7.88
N ARG A 425 21.39 5.29 -9.04
CA ARG A 425 21.68 4.07 -9.79
C ARG A 425 22.11 4.37 -11.21
N LYS A 426 22.85 3.42 -11.75
CA LYS A 426 23.24 3.34 -13.16
C LYS A 426 22.85 1.97 -13.68
N ILE A 427 22.26 1.92 -14.88
CA ILE A 427 22.01 0.64 -15.55
C ILE A 427 23.36 0.08 -16.00
N ASP A 428 23.60 -1.20 -15.75
CA ASP A 428 24.83 -1.86 -16.19
C ASP A 428 25.02 -1.68 -17.71
N PRO A 429 26.15 -1.12 -18.19
CA PRO A 429 26.37 -0.92 -19.62
C PRO A 429 26.24 -2.18 -20.47
N GLU A 430 26.48 -3.37 -19.90
CA GLU A 430 26.29 -4.64 -20.61
C GLU A 430 24.81 -4.91 -20.93
N MET A 431 23.87 -4.36 -20.15
CA MET A 431 22.44 -4.46 -20.45
C MET A 431 22.06 -3.76 -21.75
N LYS A 432 22.86 -2.80 -22.23
CA LYS A 432 22.62 -2.19 -23.54
C LYS A 432 22.71 -3.21 -24.68
N LYS A 433 23.59 -4.22 -24.55
CA LYS A 433 23.76 -5.29 -25.55
C LYS A 433 22.70 -6.39 -25.39
N HIS A 434 22.14 -6.52 -24.20
CA HIS A 434 21.19 -7.58 -23.82
C HIS A 434 19.88 -6.98 -23.29
N GLU A 435 19.38 -5.91 -23.90
CA GLU A 435 18.23 -5.15 -23.38
C GLU A 435 16.99 -6.02 -23.26
N SER A 436 16.81 -6.96 -24.19
CA SER A 436 15.70 -7.92 -24.19
C SER A 436 15.68 -8.85 -22.96
N ARG A 437 16.79 -8.98 -22.21
CA ARG A 437 16.84 -9.82 -21.00
C ARG A 437 16.16 -9.20 -19.79
N SER A 438 15.95 -7.89 -19.79
CA SER A 438 15.29 -7.17 -18.69
C SER A 438 14.00 -6.52 -19.16
N SER A 439 13.09 -6.33 -18.21
CA SER A 439 11.95 -5.44 -18.41
C SER A 439 12.35 -3.96 -18.23
N LEU A 440 13.51 -3.65 -17.64
CA LEU A 440 13.99 -2.27 -17.45
C LEU A 440 14.39 -1.66 -18.80
N ILE A 441 13.80 -0.52 -19.13
CA ILE A 441 14.14 0.27 -20.32
C ILE A 441 15.51 0.91 -20.07
N TYR A 442 16.45 0.67 -20.98
CA TYR A 442 17.79 1.22 -20.86
C TYR A 442 17.79 2.75 -20.99
N VAL A 443 18.60 3.44 -20.18
CA VAL A 443 18.89 4.87 -20.29
C VAL A 443 20.40 5.11 -20.13
N PRO A 444 20.99 6.10 -20.82
CA PRO A 444 22.44 6.26 -20.90
C PRO A 444 23.11 6.89 -19.67
N HIS A 445 22.39 7.66 -18.86
CA HIS A 445 22.94 8.38 -17.70
C HIS A 445 22.45 7.77 -16.38
N ASN A 446 23.04 8.25 -15.28
CA ASN A 446 22.61 7.89 -13.94
C ASN A 446 21.17 8.39 -13.70
N PHE A 447 20.43 7.69 -12.85
CA PHE A 447 19.09 8.10 -12.43
C PHE A 447 18.92 7.94 -10.92
N ILE A 448 17.96 8.67 -10.35
CA ILE A 448 17.62 8.59 -8.94
C ILE A 448 16.39 7.68 -8.79
N MET A 449 16.51 6.64 -7.98
CA MET A 449 15.39 5.73 -7.70
C MET A 449 14.42 6.31 -6.67
N ALA A 450 13.19 5.80 -6.70
CA ALA A 450 12.21 6.15 -5.68
C ALA A 450 12.40 5.47 -4.31
N GLY A 451 13.12 4.35 -4.28
CA GLY A 451 13.39 3.57 -3.07
C GLY A 451 12.41 2.40 -2.89
N GLY A 452 12.82 1.40 -2.10
CA GLY A 452 12.01 0.21 -1.81
C GLY A 452 11.74 -0.67 -3.04
N ARG A 453 10.46 -0.97 -3.31
CA ARG A 453 10.04 -1.80 -4.46
C ARG A 453 10.24 -1.11 -5.83
N PHE A 454 10.40 0.20 -5.84
CA PHE A 454 10.51 1.02 -7.05
C PHE A 454 11.97 1.12 -7.50
N ARG A 455 12.37 0.21 -8.40
CA ARG A 455 13.76 0.05 -8.87
C ARG A 455 14.01 0.69 -10.24
N GLU A 456 13.09 1.53 -10.68
CA GLU A 456 13.08 2.22 -11.95
C GLU A 456 12.87 3.72 -11.72
N TYR A 457 13.17 4.53 -12.73
CA TYR A 457 12.77 5.93 -12.75
C TYR A 457 11.27 6.05 -13.06
N TYR A 458 10.58 6.98 -12.41
CA TYR A 458 9.16 7.30 -12.63
C TYR A 458 9.01 8.69 -13.23
N TYR A 459 8.02 8.88 -14.10
CA TYR A 459 7.94 10.08 -14.93
C TYR A 459 7.64 11.34 -14.12
N TRP A 460 6.47 11.45 -13.50
CA TRP A 460 6.10 12.70 -12.82
C TRP A 460 6.92 12.93 -11.54
N ASP A 461 7.33 11.87 -10.84
CA ASP A 461 8.14 11.92 -9.62
C ASP A 461 9.47 12.64 -9.87
N ASN A 462 10.03 12.44 -11.07
CA ASN A 462 11.27 13.06 -11.51
C ASN A 462 11.21 14.59 -11.57
N TYR A 463 10.02 15.22 -11.63
CA TYR A 463 9.92 16.69 -11.54
C TYR A 463 10.36 17.18 -10.17
N TRP A 464 9.84 16.57 -9.11
CA TRP A 464 10.21 16.94 -7.74
C TRP A 464 11.60 16.45 -7.35
N VAL A 465 12.06 15.32 -7.91
CA VAL A 465 13.48 14.93 -7.82
C VAL A 465 14.35 16.03 -8.42
N LEU A 466 14.02 16.51 -9.63
CA LEU A 466 14.77 17.58 -10.28
C LEU A 466 14.78 18.87 -9.46
N LYS A 467 13.63 19.30 -8.92
CA LYS A 467 13.56 20.47 -8.01
C LYS A 467 14.54 20.30 -6.83
N GLY A 468 14.59 19.10 -6.23
CA GLY A 468 15.50 18.81 -5.13
C GLY A 468 16.98 18.75 -5.53
N LEU A 469 17.29 18.27 -6.74
CA LEU A 469 18.64 18.30 -7.31
C LEU A 469 19.10 19.74 -7.55
N VAL A 470 18.25 20.59 -8.14
CA VAL A 470 18.50 22.02 -8.35
C VAL A 470 18.74 22.73 -7.01
N ALA A 471 17.88 22.50 -6.01
CA ALA A 471 18.06 23.05 -4.66
C ALA A 471 19.36 22.55 -3.98
N SER A 472 19.83 21.35 -4.36
CA SER A 472 21.10 20.79 -3.92
C SER A 472 22.32 21.29 -4.72
N GLY A 473 22.13 22.18 -5.71
CA GLY A 473 23.19 22.65 -6.59
C GLY A 473 23.67 21.61 -7.62
N MET A 474 22.94 20.51 -7.80
CA MET A 474 23.31 19.36 -8.62
C MET A 474 22.75 19.47 -10.04
N LEU A 475 23.15 20.54 -10.74
CA LEU A 475 22.61 20.91 -12.06
C LEU A 475 23.01 19.91 -13.17
N ASN A 476 24.20 19.30 -13.10
CA ASN A 476 24.60 18.28 -14.08
C ASN A 476 23.76 17.01 -13.90
N THR A 477 23.50 16.60 -12.66
CA THR A 477 22.62 15.46 -12.38
C THR A 477 21.18 15.73 -12.83
N ALA A 478 20.67 16.96 -12.63
CA ALA A 478 19.37 17.38 -13.15
C ALA A 478 19.31 17.31 -14.69
N ARG A 479 20.37 17.76 -15.37
CA ARG A 479 20.51 17.65 -16.83
C ARG A 479 20.52 16.20 -17.32
N GLU A 480 21.26 15.32 -16.65
CA GLU A 480 21.31 13.88 -16.95
C GLU A 480 19.94 13.21 -16.80
N LEU A 481 19.17 13.59 -15.77
CA LEU A 481 17.80 13.13 -15.58
C LEU A 481 16.91 13.51 -16.77
N ILE A 482 16.96 14.77 -17.23
CA ILE A 482 16.22 15.21 -18.42
C ILE A 482 16.65 14.42 -19.66
N LEU A 483 17.95 14.22 -19.86
CA LEU A 483 18.48 13.48 -21.01
C LEU A 483 18.07 12.00 -21.02
N ASN A 484 17.94 11.38 -19.85
CA ASN A 484 17.38 10.03 -19.75
C ASN A 484 15.93 9.98 -20.21
N LEU A 485 15.08 10.92 -19.77
CA LEU A 485 13.69 10.99 -20.24
C LEU A 485 13.61 11.33 -21.74
N ALA A 486 14.50 12.20 -22.22
CA ALA A 486 14.59 12.54 -23.64
C ALA A 486 14.95 11.32 -24.50
N TYR A 487 15.90 10.50 -24.06
CA TYR A 487 16.27 9.24 -24.70
C TYR A 487 15.06 8.28 -24.82
N VAL A 488 14.22 8.24 -23.79
CA VAL A 488 12.99 7.43 -23.79
C VAL A 488 11.95 7.98 -24.77
N VAL A 489 11.78 9.31 -24.85
CA VAL A 489 10.90 9.95 -25.84
C VAL A 489 11.41 9.70 -27.27
N GLU A 490 12.71 9.75 -27.51
CA GLU A 490 13.29 9.43 -28.83
C GLU A 490 12.96 7.98 -29.25
N LYS A 491 13.00 7.04 -28.30
CA LYS A 491 12.78 5.62 -28.56
C LYS A 491 11.30 5.26 -28.70
N HIS A 492 10.43 5.86 -27.88
CA HIS A 492 9.03 5.44 -27.74
C HIS A 492 8.00 6.52 -28.10
N GLY A 493 8.44 7.75 -28.35
CA GLY A 493 7.59 8.91 -28.69
C GLY A 493 7.01 9.65 -27.48
N PHE A 494 7.13 9.10 -26.28
CA PHE A 494 6.63 9.66 -25.02
C PHE A 494 7.39 9.08 -23.83
N VAL A 495 7.21 9.66 -22.64
CA VAL A 495 7.72 9.07 -21.39
C VAL A 495 6.67 8.11 -20.80
N PRO A 496 6.94 6.79 -20.67
CA PRO A 496 6.06 5.86 -19.97
C PRO A 496 5.95 6.17 -18.48
N ASN A 497 4.96 5.58 -17.80
CA ASN A 497 4.76 5.75 -16.35
C ASN A 497 6.07 5.59 -15.55
N GLY A 498 6.81 4.53 -15.83
CA GLY A 498 8.17 4.33 -15.34
C GLY A 498 9.04 3.61 -16.37
N GLY A 499 10.31 3.43 -16.04
CA GLY A 499 11.33 2.84 -16.91
C GLY A 499 11.22 1.33 -17.16
N ARG A 500 10.02 0.78 -17.34
CA ARG A 500 9.79 -0.66 -17.57
C ARG A 500 8.89 -0.89 -18.78
N ILE A 501 9.14 -1.97 -19.53
CA ILE A 501 8.41 -2.27 -20.77
C ILE A 501 6.90 -2.48 -20.57
N TYR A 502 6.47 -2.99 -19.40
CA TYR A 502 5.05 -3.17 -19.08
C TYR A 502 4.33 -1.84 -18.80
N TYR A 503 5.05 -0.70 -18.87
CA TYR A 503 4.51 0.65 -18.91
C TYR A 503 4.35 1.23 -20.32
N LEU A 504 4.81 0.57 -21.41
CA LEU A 504 4.88 1.14 -22.77
C LEU A 504 3.55 1.49 -23.45
N ARG A 505 2.40 1.33 -22.78
CA ARG A 505 1.09 1.82 -23.25
C ARG A 505 0.49 2.93 -22.40
N ARG A 506 1.10 3.26 -21.25
CA ARG A 506 0.63 4.30 -20.35
C ARG A 506 1.77 5.24 -19.96
N SER A 507 1.47 6.53 -19.94
CA SER A 507 2.38 7.58 -19.46
C SER A 507 2.16 7.84 -17.96
N GLN A 508 2.46 9.07 -17.53
CA GLN A 508 2.11 9.68 -16.24
C GLN A 508 1.84 11.18 -16.48
N PRO A 509 1.44 11.99 -15.47
CA PRO A 509 1.27 13.43 -15.65
C PRO A 509 2.50 14.08 -16.36
N PRO A 510 2.29 14.83 -17.46
CA PRO A 510 3.37 15.18 -18.38
C PRO A 510 4.21 16.36 -17.88
N MET A 511 5.29 16.06 -17.17
CA MET A 511 6.12 17.05 -16.47
C MET A 511 7.47 17.35 -17.16
N LEU A 512 7.79 16.74 -18.32
CA LEU A 512 9.11 16.93 -18.96
C LEU A 512 9.38 18.38 -19.37
N CYS A 513 8.37 19.10 -19.89
CA CYS A 513 8.50 20.54 -20.17
C CYS A 513 8.78 21.33 -18.89
N GLY A 514 8.09 21.02 -17.79
CA GLY A 514 8.33 21.63 -16.48
C GLY A 514 9.75 21.38 -15.99
N MET A 515 10.27 20.15 -16.12
CA MET A 515 11.66 19.81 -15.78
C MET A 515 12.68 20.62 -16.59
N VAL A 516 12.49 20.76 -17.90
CA VAL A 516 13.36 21.58 -18.76
C VAL A 516 13.27 23.05 -18.40
N TYR A 517 12.08 23.56 -18.10
CA TYR A 517 11.89 24.94 -17.64
C TYR A 517 12.68 25.22 -16.35
N GLU A 518 12.52 24.41 -15.31
CA GLU A 518 13.24 24.60 -14.04
C GLU A 518 14.78 24.54 -14.22
N TYR A 519 15.26 23.64 -15.08
CA TYR A 519 16.69 23.58 -15.43
C TYR A 519 17.15 24.84 -16.18
N TYR A 520 16.36 25.33 -17.14
CA TYR A 520 16.69 26.53 -17.89
C TYR A 520 16.74 27.76 -17.00
N GLU A 521 15.74 27.98 -16.14
CA GLU A 521 15.69 29.13 -15.23
C GLU A 521 16.87 29.13 -14.25
N SER A 522 17.47 27.97 -14.00
CA SER A 522 18.64 27.82 -13.12
C SER A 522 19.98 27.94 -13.83
N THR A 523 20.04 27.80 -15.16
CA THR A 523 21.30 27.66 -15.92
C THR A 523 21.46 28.61 -17.10
N GLU A 524 20.35 29.14 -17.63
CA GLU A 524 20.28 29.93 -18.88
C GLU A 524 20.95 29.23 -20.09
N ASP A 525 21.04 27.90 -20.07
CA ASP A 525 21.71 27.09 -21.11
C ASP A 525 20.87 27.01 -22.40
N LEU A 526 20.93 28.06 -23.20
CA LEU A 526 20.22 28.15 -24.49
C LEU A 526 20.62 27.06 -25.49
N GLU A 527 21.86 26.56 -25.43
CA GLU A 527 22.33 25.47 -26.30
C GLU A 527 21.64 24.15 -25.98
N PHE A 528 21.45 23.86 -24.70
CA PHE A 528 20.64 22.72 -24.26
C PHE A 528 19.18 22.86 -24.72
N ILE A 529 18.59 24.06 -24.60
CA ILE A 529 17.22 24.30 -25.04
C ILE A 529 17.03 24.07 -26.53
N ARG A 530 17.97 24.54 -27.37
CA ARG A 530 17.94 24.27 -28.82
C ARG A 530 17.92 22.77 -29.13
N LYS A 531 18.65 21.96 -28.36
CA LYS A 531 18.75 20.50 -28.56
C LYS A 531 17.53 19.75 -28.05
N ILE A 532 16.94 20.17 -26.92
CA ILE A 532 15.87 19.42 -26.26
C ILE A 532 14.47 19.75 -26.80
N LEU A 533 14.26 20.95 -27.35
CA LEU A 533 12.94 21.40 -27.84
C LEU A 533 12.27 20.45 -28.86
N PRO A 534 12.97 19.88 -29.85
CA PRO A 534 12.37 18.88 -30.74
C PRO A 534 11.80 17.68 -29.99
N ILE A 535 12.44 17.24 -28.91
CA ILE A 535 12.00 16.10 -28.10
C ILE A 535 10.75 16.46 -27.28
N LEU A 536 10.73 17.64 -26.66
CA LEU A 536 9.54 18.14 -25.96
C LEU A 536 8.34 18.23 -26.90
N LYS A 537 8.56 18.70 -28.14
CA LYS A 537 7.53 18.75 -29.17
C LYS A 537 7.02 17.36 -29.55
N THR A 538 7.90 16.36 -29.66
CA THR A 538 7.52 14.97 -29.94
C THR A 538 6.57 14.43 -28.88
N GLU A 539 6.93 14.54 -27.60
CA GLU A 539 6.06 14.08 -26.51
C GLU A 539 4.74 14.87 -26.47
N PHE A 540 4.79 16.20 -26.63
CA PHE A 540 3.59 17.01 -26.68
C PHE A 540 2.64 16.61 -27.82
N GLN A 541 3.19 16.27 -29.00
CA GLN A 541 2.37 15.72 -30.09
C GLN A 541 1.80 14.35 -29.75
N TRP A 542 2.54 13.49 -29.04
CA TRP A 542 2.02 12.20 -28.60
C TRP A 542 0.77 12.36 -27.72
N TRP A 543 0.77 13.30 -26.76
CA TRP A 543 -0.42 13.59 -25.96
C TRP A 543 -1.59 14.11 -26.80
N ARG A 544 -1.30 14.95 -27.81
CA ARG A 544 -2.31 15.46 -28.76
C ARG A 544 -2.90 14.39 -29.66
N THR A 545 -2.15 13.34 -29.99
CA THR A 545 -2.65 12.27 -30.86
C THR A 545 -3.34 11.17 -30.08
N HIS A 546 -2.87 10.83 -28.88
CA HIS A 546 -3.34 9.64 -28.15
C HIS A 546 -4.32 9.93 -27.00
N ARG A 547 -4.28 11.15 -26.43
CA ARG A 547 -5.04 11.50 -25.20
C ARG A 547 -6.01 12.67 -25.39
N LEU A 548 -6.08 13.23 -26.59
CA LEU A 548 -6.97 14.33 -26.94
C LEU A 548 -8.41 13.86 -27.09
N VAL A 549 -9.33 14.68 -26.57
CA VAL A 549 -10.78 14.53 -26.64
C VAL A 549 -11.37 15.85 -27.16
N ILE A 550 -12.36 15.75 -28.05
CA ILE A 550 -13.10 16.90 -28.55
C ILE A 550 -14.47 16.92 -27.90
N ILE A 551 -14.82 18.04 -27.26
CA ILE A 551 -16.12 18.30 -26.65
C ILE A 551 -16.85 19.37 -27.46
N LEU A 552 -18.09 19.07 -27.86
CA LEU A 552 -19.02 20.01 -28.48
C LEU A 552 -20.06 20.38 -27.41
N ARG A 553 -20.19 21.66 -27.05
CA ARG A 553 -21.10 22.10 -25.98
C ARG A 553 -22.40 22.68 -26.54
N TYR A 554 -23.55 22.20 -26.07
CA TYR A 554 -24.78 23.00 -25.90
C TYR A 554 -25.66 22.46 -24.75
N TYR A 555 -26.33 23.35 -24.02
CA TYR A 555 -27.34 23.01 -23.01
C TYR A 555 -28.59 22.40 -23.67
N VAL A 556 -28.92 21.14 -23.37
CA VAL A 556 -30.25 20.58 -23.69
C VAL A 556 -30.78 19.87 -22.46
N TYR A 557 -31.87 20.40 -21.89
CA TYR A 557 -32.67 19.67 -20.93
C TYR A 557 -33.23 18.41 -21.61
N ASN A 558 -32.91 17.26 -21.03
CA ASN A 558 -33.53 15.95 -21.23
C ASN A 558 -33.34 15.22 -22.59
N ILE A 559 -32.80 13.98 -22.48
CA ILE A 559 -33.23 12.71 -23.11
C ILE A 559 -32.30 11.98 -24.14
N TYR A 560 -32.08 10.68 -23.82
CA TYR A 560 -31.61 9.46 -24.52
C TYR A 560 -30.23 9.36 -25.22
N HIS A 561 -29.43 8.39 -24.76
CA HIS A 561 -28.23 7.84 -25.40
C HIS A 561 -28.58 6.71 -26.38
N THR A 562 -28.05 6.76 -27.60
CA THR A 562 -27.89 5.59 -28.47
C THR A 562 -26.41 5.39 -28.79
N TRP A 563 -25.96 4.13 -28.70
CA TRP A 563 -24.63 3.67 -29.08
C TRP A 563 -24.68 3.24 -30.54
N ILE A 564 -23.79 3.76 -31.40
CA ILE A 564 -23.59 3.22 -32.75
C ILE A 564 -22.37 2.30 -32.69
N ASN A 565 -22.62 1.00 -32.88
CA ASN A 565 -21.62 0.06 -33.38
C ASN A 565 -21.43 0.38 -34.86
N ASP A 566 -20.21 0.56 -35.33
CA ASP A 566 -19.95 0.53 -36.76
C ASP A 566 -18.81 -0.43 -37.09
N THR A 567 -19.23 -1.54 -37.67
CA THR A 567 -18.45 -2.46 -38.47
C THR A 567 -18.28 -1.81 -39.84
N ASP A 568 -17.09 -1.32 -40.18
CA ASP A 568 -16.67 -1.42 -41.57
C ASP A 568 -15.15 -1.38 -41.77
N SER A 569 -14.71 -2.36 -42.54
CA SER A 569 -13.34 -2.61 -42.95
C SER A 569 -13.10 -2.00 -44.33
N ASN A 570 -12.31 -0.92 -44.43
CA ASN A 570 -11.27 -0.78 -45.47
C ASN A 570 -10.54 0.58 -45.44
N SER A 571 -9.25 0.50 -45.78
CA SER A 571 -8.33 1.57 -46.22
C SER A 571 -7.70 2.52 -45.18
N ASP A 572 -6.42 2.24 -44.94
CA ASP A 572 -5.25 3.13 -44.93
C ASP A 572 -5.28 4.47 -44.18
N LYS A 573 -4.43 4.51 -43.13
CA LYS A 573 -3.81 5.70 -42.52
C LYS A 573 -4.77 6.85 -42.15
N ALA A 574 -5.71 6.58 -41.25
CA ALA A 574 -6.44 7.63 -40.54
C ALA A 574 -5.82 7.88 -39.15
N SER A 575 -5.33 9.08 -38.90
CA SER A 575 -5.07 9.58 -37.55
C SER A 575 -6.39 9.62 -36.78
N TYR A 576 -6.62 8.65 -35.89
CA TYR A 576 -7.87 8.47 -35.14
C TYR A 576 -8.04 9.54 -34.05
N TYR A 577 -8.43 10.76 -34.42
CA TYR A 577 -9.10 11.64 -33.48
C TYR A 577 -10.55 11.14 -33.32
N ARG A 578 -10.85 10.46 -32.22
CA ARG A 578 -12.23 10.05 -31.91
C ARG A 578 -13.00 11.26 -31.37
N THR A 579 -13.69 11.95 -32.28
CA THR A 579 -14.62 13.04 -31.98
C THR A 579 -15.88 12.46 -31.33
N ILE A 580 -16.33 13.00 -30.20
CA ILE A 580 -17.69 12.73 -29.71
C ILE A 580 -18.61 13.70 -30.46
N ASN A 581 -19.29 13.20 -31.50
CA ASN A 581 -20.23 13.99 -32.29
C ASN A 581 -21.55 14.13 -31.54
N ILE A 582 -21.77 15.29 -30.92
CA ILE A 582 -23.09 15.74 -30.47
C ILE A 582 -23.52 16.85 -31.43
N THR A 583 -24.58 16.60 -32.20
CA THR A 583 -25.12 17.59 -33.15
C THR A 583 -26.04 18.54 -32.41
N MET A 584 -25.85 19.87 -32.55
CA MET A 584 -26.87 20.93 -32.73
C MET A 584 -26.23 22.35 -32.72
N LYS A 585 -27.02 23.36 -33.16
CA LYS A 585 -26.64 24.69 -33.67
C LYS A 585 -25.85 25.59 -32.69
N ASN A 586 -24.80 26.23 -33.23
CA ASN A 586 -23.76 27.09 -32.61
C ASN A 586 -22.67 26.32 -31.84
N GLN A 587 -21.76 25.71 -32.61
CA GLN A 587 -20.69 24.80 -32.14
C GLN A 587 -19.45 25.54 -31.62
N GLU A 588 -19.37 25.84 -30.33
CA GLU A 588 -18.05 26.07 -29.72
C GLU A 588 -17.37 24.72 -29.47
N ARG A 589 -16.32 24.45 -30.24
CA ARG A 589 -15.54 23.21 -30.19
C ARG A 589 -14.37 23.37 -29.23
N HIS A 590 -14.39 22.59 -28.15
CA HIS A 590 -13.29 22.54 -27.18
C HIS A 590 -12.47 21.28 -27.35
N THR A 591 -11.17 21.42 -27.19
CA THR A 591 -10.20 20.31 -27.25
C THR A 591 -9.55 20.21 -25.88
N VAL A 592 -9.59 19.03 -25.28
CA VAL A 592 -9.13 18.74 -23.91
C VAL A 592 -8.46 17.37 -23.88
N TYR A 593 -7.88 16.97 -22.75
CA TYR A 593 -7.12 15.73 -22.60
C TYR A 593 -7.72 14.84 -21.51
N GLN A 594 -7.48 13.55 -21.64
CA GLN A 594 -7.95 12.52 -20.73
C GLN A 594 -6.86 11.45 -20.51
N TYR A 595 -6.72 10.95 -19.29
CA TYR A 595 -5.99 9.70 -19.04
C TYR A 595 -6.76 8.52 -19.62
N ARG A 596 -6.18 7.85 -20.60
CA ARG A 596 -6.83 6.78 -21.34
C ARG A 596 -5.80 5.87 -21.96
N THR A 597 -5.42 4.85 -21.21
CA THR A 597 -4.56 3.79 -21.69
C THR A 597 -5.35 2.87 -22.64
N ASP A 598 -4.70 2.35 -23.68
CA ASP A 598 -5.36 1.44 -24.63
C ASP A 598 -5.46 0.00 -24.11
N THR A 599 -4.59 -0.36 -23.16
CA THR A 599 -4.58 -1.70 -22.57
C THR A 599 -5.88 -2.03 -21.85
N ASN A 600 -6.34 -3.26 -22.01
CA ASN A 600 -7.58 -3.75 -21.42
C ASN A 600 -7.37 -5.14 -20.81
N VAL A 601 -6.19 -5.39 -20.25
CA VAL A 601 -5.80 -6.63 -19.57
C VAL A 601 -5.23 -6.30 -18.18
N PRO A 602 -5.14 -7.28 -17.25
CA PRO A 602 -4.47 -7.08 -15.97
C PRO A 602 -3.06 -6.51 -16.12
N ARG A 603 -2.69 -5.54 -15.28
CA ARG A 603 -1.33 -4.98 -15.23
C ARG A 603 -0.35 -6.06 -14.75
N PRO A 604 0.77 -6.34 -15.44
CA PRO A 604 1.70 -7.39 -15.01
C PRO A 604 2.28 -7.19 -13.60
N GLU A 605 2.52 -5.94 -13.20
CA GLU A 605 3.05 -5.62 -11.87
C GLU A 605 2.02 -5.75 -10.73
N SER A 606 0.73 -5.87 -11.05
CA SER A 606 -0.42 -6.04 -10.14
C SER A 606 -1.36 -7.15 -10.66
N PHE A 607 -0.81 -8.18 -11.31
CA PHE A 607 -1.59 -9.10 -12.14
C PHE A 607 -2.69 -9.82 -11.34
N ARG A 608 -2.35 -10.30 -10.14
CA ARG A 608 -3.31 -11.00 -9.27
C ARG A 608 -4.34 -10.03 -8.71
N GLU A 609 -3.89 -8.86 -8.27
CA GLU A 609 -4.70 -7.82 -7.67
C GLU A 609 -5.79 -7.36 -8.66
N ASP A 610 -5.42 -7.15 -9.92
CA ASP A 610 -6.32 -6.75 -11.01
C ASP A 610 -7.30 -7.87 -11.39
N ILE A 611 -6.86 -9.14 -11.42
CA ILE A 611 -7.76 -10.28 -11.67
C ILE A 611 -8.79 -10.43 -10.55
N VAL A 612 -8.35 -10.34 -9.29
CA VAL A 612 -9.22 -10.49 -8.13
C VAL A 612 -10.23 -9.34 -8.06
N SER A 613 -9.79 -8.11 -8.35
CA SER A 613 -10.66 -6.94 -8.35
C SER A 613 -11.74 -6.99 -9.44
N ALA A 614 -11.46 -7.67 -10.56
CA ALA A 614 -12.39 -7.89 -11.66
C ALA A 614 -13.44 -8.99 -11.39
N ILE A 615 -13.40 -9.70 -10.26
CA ILE A 615 -14.38 -10.74 -9.92
C ILE A 615 -15.78 -10.12 -9.77
N GLY A 616 -16.73 -10.65 -10.57
CA GLY A 616 -18.12 -10.20 -10.61
C GLY A 616 -18.33 -8.92 -11.43
N ILE A 617 -17.30 -8.40 -12.11
CA ILE A 617 -17.46 -7.31 -13.07
C ILE A 617 -17.90 -7.88 -14.44
N PRO A 618 -19.02 -7.42 -15.01
CA PRO A 618 -19.47 -7.90 -16.32
C PRO A 618 -18.49 -7.59 -17.46
N ASP A 619 -18.02 -6.34 -17.54
CA ASP A 619 -17.04 -5.89 -18.54
C ASP A 619 -15.65 -5.72 -17.91
N LYS A 620 -14.91 -6.83 -17.83
CA LYS A 620 -13.57 -6.85 -17.24
C LYS A 620 -12.55 -6.07 -18.05
N HIS A 621 -12.66 -6.08 -19.38
CA HIS A 621 -11.74 -5.35 -20.26
C HIS A 621 -11.83 -3.85 -20.04
N ARG A 622 -13.05 -3.29 -19.94
CA ARG A 622 -13.24 -1.89 -19.60
C ARG A 622 -12.72 -1.58 -18.19
N PHE A 623 -13.00 -2.43 -17.22
CA PHE A 623 -12.51 -2.28 -15.86
C PHE A 623 -10.97 -2.24 -15.81
N TRP A 624 -10.28 -3.17 -16.46
CA TRP A 624 -8.81 -3.17 -16.53
C TRP A 624 -8.26 -1.96 -17.27
N GLN A 625 -8.96 -1.47 -18.30
CA GLN A 625 -8.60 -0.22 -18.97
C GLN A 625 -8.70 0.98 -18.02
N ASP A 626 -9.77 1.07 -17.22
CA ASP A 626 -9.96 2.13 -16.22
C ASP A 626 -8.91 2.04 -15.11
N ILE A 627 -8.58 0.83 -14.65
CA ILE A 627 -7.48 0.58 -13.70
C ILE A 627 -6.13 1.09 -14.25
N ALA A 628 -5.75 0.66 -15.47
CA ALA A 628 -4.50 1.08 -16.09
C ALA A 628 -4.44 2.59 -16.38
N SER A 629 -5.56 3.18 -16.79
CA SER A 629 -5.69 4.63 -17.00
C SER A 629 -5.60 5.40 -15.69
N THR A 630 -5.99 4.80 -14.57
CA THR A 630 -5.80 5.41 -13.24
C THR A 630 -4.35 5.40 -12.82
N ALA A 631 -3.61 4.33 -13.11
CA ALA A 631 -2.16 4.33 -12.93
C ALA A 631 -1.48 5.40 -13.81
N GLU A 632 -1.97 5.65 -15.03
CA GLU A 632 -1.51 6.77 -15.88
C GLU A 632 -1.75 8.15 -15.24
N SER A 633 -2.76 8.30 -14.39
CA SER A 633 -3.00 9.55 -13.68
C SER A 633 -2.01 9.82 -12.54
N GLY A 634 -1.31 8.80 -12.06
CA GLY A 634 -0.52 8.83 -10.83
C GLY A 634 -1.34 8.73 -9.54
N TRP A 635 -2.68 8.62 -9.63
CA TRP A 635 -3.62 8.54 -8.50
C TRP A 635 -4.29 7.16 -8.37
N ASP A 636 -3.51 6.08 -8.41
CA ASP A 636 -3.95 4.69 -8.27
C ASP A 636 -3.95 4.25 -6.79
N PHE A 637 -5.08 4.14 -6.09
CA PHE A 637 -6.42 4.60 -6.45
C PHE A 637 -6.92 5.71 -5.53
N SER A 638 -8.04 6.33 -5.92
CA SER A 638 -8.74 7.41 -5.24
C SER A 638 -10.23 7.36 -5.54
N SER A 639 -11.06 7.80 -4.59
CA SER A 639 -12.50 8.04 -4.74
C SER A 639 -12.81 9.04 -5.85
N ARG A 640 -11.82 9.84 -6.28
CA ARG A 640 -11.87 10.74 -7.44
C ARG A 640 -12.35 10.06 -8.71
N TRP A 641 -11.97 8.79 -8.88
CA TRP A 641 -12.21 8.00 -10.09
C TRP A 641 -13.40 7.04 -9.98
N LEU A 642 -13.97 6.93 -8.78
CA LEU A 642 -15.00 5.94 -8.46
C LEU A 642 -16.38 6.59 -8.56
N ARG A 643 -17.27 6.01 -9.36
CA ARG A 643 -18.63 6.51 -9.53
C ARG A 643 -19.38 6.64 -8.19
N ASP A 644 -19.17 5.71 -7.26
CA ASP A 644 -19.78 5.75 -5.93
C ASP A 644 -18.89 6.38 -4.86
N SER A 645 -17.64 6.73 -5.18
CA SER A 645 -16.62 7.24 -4.24
C SER A 645 -16.20 6.27 -3.13
N HIS A 646 -16.54 4.98 -3.22
CA HIS A 646 -16.27 3.99 -2.17
C HIS A 646 -15.64 2.70 -2.68
N SER A 647 -16.10 2.19 -3.82
CA SER A 647 -15.75 0.86 -4.31
C SER A 647 -14.94 0.94 -5.60
N LEU A 648 -13.74 0.35 -5.59
CA LEU A 648 -12.89 0.21 -6.76
C LEU A 648 -13.62 -0.43 -7.95
N LYS A 649 -14.63 -1.27 -7.70
CA LYS A 649 -15.49 -1.89 -8.73
C LYS A 649 -16.25 -0.88 -9.59
N THR A 650 -16.37 0.36 -9.16
CA THR A 650 -17.08 1.43 -9.87
C THR A 650 -16.14 2.44 -10.54
N ILE A 651 -14.86 2.11 -10.66
CA ILE A 651 -13.85 2.93 -11.32
C ILE A 651 -14.27 3.23 -12.78
N GLU A 652 -14.18 4.50 -13.18
CA GLU A 652 -14.56 4.96 -14.52
C GLU A 652 -13.65 6.07 -15.06
N THR A 653 -12.34 5.99 -14.80
CA THR A 653 -11.32 7.00 -15.15
C THR A 653 -11.37 7.47 -16.61
N THR A 654 -11.59 6.56 -17.55
CA THR A 654 -11.72 6.87 -18.98
C THR A 654 -13.08 7.48 -19.36
N ARG A 655 -13.94 7.81 -18.38
CA ARG A 655 -15.11 8.69 -18.54
C ARG A 655 -14.89 10.07 -17.93
N ILE A 656 -13.78 10.30 -17.26
CA ILE A 656 -13.48 11.53 -16.53
C ILE A 656 -12.46 12.35 -17.33
N LEU A 657 -12.73 13.64 -17.49
CA LEU A 657 -11.77 14.65 -17.95
C LEU A 657 -11.12 15.26 -16.70
N PRO A 658 -9.83 15.01 -16.44
CA PRO A 658 -9.17 15.48 -15.23
C PRO A 658 -8.72 16.93 -15.34
N VAL A 659 -9.02 17.76 -14.34
CA VAL A 659 -8.62 19.18 -14.33
C VAL A 659 -7.11 19.35 -14.27
N ASP A 660 -6.40 18.48 -13.54
CA ASP A 660 -4.95 18.49 -13.40
C ASP A 660 -4.22 18.19 -14.71
N LEU A 661 -4.59 17.12 -15.43
CA LEU A 661 -3.99 16.82 -16.74
C LEU A 661 -4.11 18.00 -17.69
N ASN A 662 -5.29 18.62 -17.74
CA ASN A 662 -5.55 19.73 -18.64
C ASN A 662 -4.80 21.00 -18.20
N ALA A 663 -4.70 21.26 -16.89
CA ALA A 663 -3.87 22.33 -16.36
C ALA A 663 -2.37 22.13 -16.72
N LEU A 664 -1.86 20.91 -16.65
CA LEU A 664 -0.48 20.55 -17.01
C LEU A 664 -0.22 20.67 -18.52
N MET A 665 -1.14 20.19 -19.36
CA MET A 665 -1.01 20.33 -20.80
C MET A 665 -1.03 21.81 -21.23
N CYS A 666 -1.83 22.63 -20.58
CA CYS A 666 -1.81 24.07 -20.75
C CYS A 666 -0.48 24.70 -20.31
N TRP A 667 0.08 24.25 -19.18
CA TRP A 667 1.40 24.68 -18.73
C TRP A 667 2.48 24.36 -19.76
N ASN A 668 2.45 23.15 -20.32
CA ASN A 668 3.38 22.72 -21.35
C ASN A 668 3.28 23.60 -22.61
N MET A 669 2.08 24.03 -23.01
CA MET A 669 1.93 25.01 -24.11
C MET A 669 2.62 26.34 -23.78
N ASN A 670 2.43 26.85 -22.56
CA ASN A 670 3.06 28.10 -22.11
C ASN A 670 4.60 27.97 -22.04
N ILE A 671 5.11 26.87 -21.51
CA ILE A 671 6.56 26.61 -21.43
C ILE A 671 7.16 26.49 -22.83
N LEU A 672 6.50 25.78 -23.75
CA LEU A 672 6.99 25.66 -25.12
C LEU A 672 7.04 27.03 -25.81
N GLU A 673 6.00 27.86 -25.64
CA GLU A 673 6.01 29.25 -26.12
C GLU A 673 7.22 30.02 -25.59
N TYR A 674 7.41 29.99 -24.27
CA TYR A 674 8.50 30.66 -23.56
C TYR A 674 9.86 30.20 -24.09
N LEU A 675 10.14 28.90 -24.12
CA LEU A 675 11.43 28.36 -24.54
C LEU A 675 11.73 28.63 -26.03
N TYR A 676 10.72 28.52 -26.91
CA TYR A 676 10.90 28.88 -28.33
C TYR A 676 11.18 30.37 -28.53
N ALA A 677 10.55 31.25 -27.74
CA ALA A 677 10.82 32.68 -27.78
C ALA A 677 12.28 32.98 -27.37
N HIS A 678 12.78 32.33 -26.31
CA HIS A 678 14.15 32.52 -25.81
C HIS A 678 15.24 32.09 -26.79
N ILE A 679 14.99 31.05 -27.59
CA ILE A 679 15.92 30.66 -28.67
C ILE A 679 15.72 31.44 -29.98
N GLY A 680 14.81 32.42 -29.99
CA GLY A 680 14.53 33.29 -31.15
C GLY A 680 13.60 32.70 -32.22
N ASN A 681 12.99 31.54 -31.98
CA ASN A 681 12.06 30.92 -32.93
C ASN A 681 10.64 31.48 -32.77
N LYS A 682 10.42 32.66 -33.35
CA LYS A 682 9.14 33.40 -33.26
C LYS A 682 7.94 32.63 -33.83
N THR A 683 8.15 31.81 -34.87
CA THR A 683 7.06 31.06 -35.53
C THR A 683 6.48 30.00 -34.61
N GLU A 684 7.33 29.15 -34.01
CA GLU A 684 6.84 28.14 -33.06
C GLU A 684 6.35 28.79 -31.77
N ALA A 685 7.00 29.87 -31.29
CA ALA A 685 6.51 30.62 -30.13
C ALA A 685 5.08 31.13 -30.35
N HIS A 686 4.81 31.83 -31.46
CA HIS A 686 3.47 32.32 -31.78
C HIS A 686 2.43 31.19 -31.85
N LYS A 687 2.79 30.06 -32.47
CA LYS A 687 1.91 28.88 -32.51
C LYS A 687 1.52 28.38 -31.13
N TYR A 688 2.47 28.22 -30.21
CA TYR A 688 2.18 27.75 -28.85
C TYR A 688 1.46 28.82 -28.02
N ARG A 689 1.71 30.10 -28.27
CA ARG A 689 0.96 31.22 -27.69
C ARG A 689 -0.53 31.15 -28.04
N ASP A 690 -0.84 30.96 -29.32
CA ASP A 690 -2.23 30.86 -29.79
C ASP A 690 -2.92 29.62 -29.22
N MET A 691 -2.20 28.49 -29.18
CA MET A 691 -2.70 27.27 -28.55
C MET A 691 -2.99 27.49 -27.05
N TRP A 692 -2.05 28.07 -26.31
CA TRP A 692 -2.21 28.36 -24.89
C TRP A 692 -3.38 29.31 -24.62
N ALA A 693 -3.50 30.40 -25.40
CA ALA A 693 -4.59 31.35 -25.28
C ALA A 693 -5.97 30.70 -25.52
N SER A 694 -6.10 29.89 -26.57
CA SER A 694 -7.32 29.12 -26.87
C SER A 694 -7.63 28.06 -25.78
N PHE A 695 -6.60 27.42 -25.23
CA PHE A 695 -6.76 26.36 -24.25
C PHE A 695 -7.22 26.87 -22.88
N ARG A 696 -6.79 28.07 -22.46
CA ARG A 696 -7.30 28.72 -21.24
C ARG A 696 -8.82 28.93 -21.28
N THR A 697 -9.36 29.33 -22.44
CA THR A 697 -10.81 29.41 -22.64
C THR A 697 -11.46 28.03 -22.47
N SER A 698 -10.83 26.96 -22.98
CA SER A 698 -11.36 25.59 -22.81
C SER A 698 -11.33 25.12 -21.35
N ILE A 699 -10.28 25.48 -20.59
CA ILE A 699 -10.21 25.20 -19.14
C ILE A 699 -11.38 25.86 -18.40
N ASP A 700 -11.61 27.14 -18.66
CA ASP A 700 -12.68 27.89 -18.03
C ASP A 700 -14.06 27.38 -18.45
N THR A 701 -14.27 27.07 -19.72
CA THR A 701 -15.57 26.62 -20.21
C THR A 701 -15.93 25.23 -19.70
N ILE A 702 -14.98 24.30 -19.66
CA ILE A 702 -15.25 22.88 -19.36
C ILE A 702 -15.10 22.55 -17.87
N PHE A 703 -14.08 23.09 -17.19
CA PHE A 703 -13.73 22.64 -15.84
C PHE A 703 -14.18 23.62 -14.75
N TYR A 704 -14.34 24.91 -15.06
CA TYR A 704 -14.75 25.88 -14.03
C TYR A 704 -16.26 25.78 -13.75
N ASN A 705 -16.60 25.47 -12.50
CA ASN A 705 -17.97 25.50 -12.03
C ASN A 705 -18.22 26.82 -11.30
N SER A 706 -19.02 27.71 -11.89
CA SER A 706 -19.27 29.05 -11.33
C SER A 706 -20.05 29.04 -10.01
N THR A 707 -20.88 28.01 -9.78
CA THR A 707 -21.68 27.86 -8.55
C THR A 707 -20.82 27.34 -7.40
N ALA A 708 -20.01 26.31 -7.66
CA ALA A 708 -19.10 25.74 -6.68
C ALA A 708 -17.80 26.55 -6.53
N GLY A 709 -17.50 27.47 -7.45
CA GLY A 709 -16.43 28.46 -7.32
C GLY A 709 -15.00 27.91 -7.50
N ALA A 710 -14.82 26.82 -8.25
CA ALA A 710 -13.50 26.25 -8.54
C ALA A 710 -13.49 25.45 -9.85
N TRP A 711 -12.31 24.98 -10.25
CA TRP A 711 -12.16 24.04 -11.36
C TRP A 711 -12.25 22.59 -10.88
N TYR A 712 -13.03 21.76 -11.55
CA TYR A 712 -13.30 20.39 -11.18
C TYR A 712 -13.15 19.45 -12.37
N ASP A 713 -12.92 18.19 -12.08
CA ASP A 713 -13.03 17.14 -13.09
C ASP A 713 -14.44 17.10 -13.69
N PHE A 714 -14.52 16.85 -14.99
CA PHE A 714 -15.78 16.76 -15.71
C PHE A 714 -16.05 15.31 -16.13
N ASN A 715 -17.20 14.77 -15.72
CA ASN A 715 -17.58 13.40 -16.06
C ASN A 715 -18.39 13.39 -17.36
N MET A 716 -17.86 12.78 -18.42
CA MET A 716 -18.50 12.74 -19.74
C MET A 716 -19.73 11.82 -19.81
N ARG A 717 -19.96 10.97 -18.81
CA ARG A 717 -21.15 10.12 -18.73
C ARG A 717 -22.32 10.86 -18.09
N THR A 718 -22.08 11.56 -16.98
CA THR A 718 -23.14 12.34 -16.30
C THR A 718 -23.29 13.75 -16.87
N MET A 719 -22.29 14.24 -17.59
CA MET A 719 -22.18 15.62 -18.04
C MET A 719 -22.14 16.62 -16.88
N GLU A 720 -21.56 16.22 -15.75
CA GLU A 720 -21.49 16.99 -14.51
C GLU A 720 -20.07 17.07 -13.94
N HIS A 721 -19.81 18.11 -13.15
CA HIS A 721 -18.58 18.25 -12.36
C HIS A 721 -18.62 17.38 -11.10
N ASN A 722 -17.50 16.74 -10.78
CA ASN A 722 -17.30 16.16 -9.44
C ASN A 722 -16.93 17.27 -8.46
N VAL A 723 -17.93 17.87 -7.80
CA VAL A 723 -17.74 19.03 -6.91
C VAL A 723 -17.20 18.68 -5.51
N ARG A 724 -16.74 17.43 -5.29
CA ARG A 724 -16.03 17.05 -4.06
C ARG A 724 -14.64 17.69 -4.04
N PHE A 725 -14.09 17.84 -2.83
CA PHE A 725 -12.77 18.43 -2.67
C PHE A 725 -11.65 17.41 -2.96
N TYR A 726 -10.80 17.78 -3.91
CA TYR A 726 -9.47 17.21 -4.16
C TYR A 726 -8.49 18.38 -4.36
N PRO A 727 -7.22 18.31 -3.92
CA PRO A 727 -6.22 19.36 -4.13
C PRO A 727 -6.06 19.84 -5.58
N THR A 728 -6.46 19.02 -6.56
CA THR A 728 -6.43 19.36 -7.99
C THR A 728 -7.35 20.50 -8.38
N VAL A 729 -8.29 20.92 -7.52
CA VAL A 729 -9.05 22.17 -7.72
C VAL A 729 -8.16 23.41 -7.84
N ALA A 730 -6.92 23.33 -7.32
CA ALA A 730 -5.92 24.38 -7.42
C ALA A 730 -4.85 24.12 -8.50
N ALA A 731 -4.95 23.03 -9.29
CA ALA A 731 -3.97 22.73 -10.34
C ALA A 731 -3.85 23.88 -11.38
N PRO A 732 -4.93 24.57 -11.80
CA PRO A 732 -4.81 25.76 -12.65
C PRO A 732 -4.04 26.92 -12.00
N LEU A 733 -4.08 27.05 -10.67
CA LEU A 733 -3.29 28.06 -9.96
C LEU A 733 -1.80 27.73 -10.03
N PHE A 734 -1.44 26.46 -9.82
CA PHE A 734 -0.05 25.97 -9.92
C PHE A 734 0.57 26.27 -11.29
N THR A 735 -0.19 26.03 -12.36
CA THR A 735 0.27 26.16 -13.75
C THR A 735 0.06 27.54 -14.36
N GLY A 736 -0.65 28.45 -13.67
CA GLY A 736 -1.06 29.73 -14.23
C GLY A 736 -2.05 29.61 -15.40
N CYS A 737 -2.69 28.45 -15.58
CA CYS A 737 -3.60 28.19 -16.69
C CYS A 737 -5.03 28.70 -16.39
N TYR A 738 -5.16 30.01 -16.24
CA TYR A 738 -6.43 30.70 -16.12
C TYR A 738 -6.27 32.13 -16.65
N HIS A 739 -7.37 32.85 -16.82
CA HIS A 739 -7.30 34.28 -17.14
C HIS A 739 -6.87 35.03 -15.88
N THR A 740 -5.61 35.44 -15.82
CA THR A 740 -4.99 36.09 -14.63
C THR A 740 -5.65 37.40 -14.22
N LEU A 741 -6.31 38.09 -15.16
CA LEU A 741 -7.14 39.27 -14.88
C LEU A 741 -8.41 38.95 -14.07
N ASP A 742 -8.78 37.67 -13.96
CA ASP A 742 -9.90 37.20 -13.13
C ASP A 742 -9.40 36.79 -11.74
N GLN A 743 -8.84 37.75 -11.00
CA GLN A 743 -8.36 37.55 -9.63
C GLN A 743 -9.44 36.92 -8.73
N GLN A 744 -10.72 37.19 -9.01
CA GLN A 744 -11.85 36.64 -8.25
C GLN A 744 -11.89 35.10 -8.26
N LYS A 745 -11.49 34.44 -9.35
CA LYS A 745 -11.46 32.98 -9.40
C LYS A 745 -10.44 32.40 -8.43
N SER A 746 -9.23 32.95 -8.41
CA SER A 746 -8.18 32.52 -7.49
C SER A 746 -8.60 32.67 -6.03
N GLU A 747 -9.26 33.79 -5.70
CA GLU A 747 -9.81 34.02 -4.37
C GLU A 747 -10.97 33.08 -4.01
N ARG A 748 -11.83 32.72 -4.98
CA ARG A 748 -12.92 31.76 -4.75
C ARG A 748 -12.39 30.37 -4.44
N VAL A 749 -11.36 29.91 -5.16
CA VAL A 749 -10.69 28.63 -4.85
C VAL A 749 -10.08 28.68 -3.45
N PHE A 750 -9.39 29.77 -3.12
CA PHE A 750 -8.83 29.96 -1.77
C PHE A 750 -9.90 29.95 -0.67
N LYS A 751 -11.01 30.68 -0.86
CA LYS A 751 -12.16 30.68 0.06
C LYS A 751 -12.79 29.30 0.18
N LEU A 752 -12.93 28.57 -0.91
CA LEU A 752 -13.43 27.20 -0.91
C LEU A 752 -12.54 26.28 -0.07
N MET A 753 -11.23 26.32 -0.28
CA MET A 753 -10.27 25.51 0.50
C MET A 753 -10.31 25.85 2.00
N ASN A 754 -10.48 27.13 2.32
CA ASN A 754 -10.61 27.57 3.70
C ASN A 754 -11.93 27.08 4.33
N ASN A 755 -13.04 27.25 3.62
CA ASN A 755 -14.38 26.90 4.10
C ASN A 755 -14.60 25.38 4.17
N SER A 756 -13.95 24.59 3.32
CA SER A 756 -13.99 23.13 3.38
C SER A 756 -13.17 22.55 4.54
N GLY A 757 -12.37 23.38 5.21
CA GLY A 757 -11.46 22.94 6.26
C GLY A 757 -10.20 22.24 5.73
N ALA A 758 -9.92 22.30 4.43
CA ALA A 758 -8.75 21.65 3.83
C ALA A 758 -7.42 22.11 4.49
N PHE A 759 -7.33 23.37 4.92
CA PHE A 759 -6.14 23.90 5.61
C PHE A 759 -6.07 23.59 7.10
N SER A 760 -7.11 23.00 7.70
CA SER A 760 -7.24 22.88 9.16
C SER A 760 -6.41 21.74 9.75
N TYR A 761 -5.98 20.78 8.95
CA TYR A 761 -5.26 19.61 9.45
C TYR A 761 -3.82 19.93 9.85
N ALA A 762 -3.29 19.20 10.84
CA ALA A 762 -1.99 19.50 11.47
C ALA A 762 -0.80 19.20 10.56
N GLY A 763 -0.91 18.14 9.74
CA GLY A 763 0.17 17.63 8.90
C GLY A 763 0.22 18.20 7.48
N GLY A 764 -0.80 18.91 7.01
CA GLY A 764 -0.90 19.36 5.62
C GLY A 764 -2.34 19.40 5.11
N VAL A 765 -2.53 19.24 3.80
CA VAL A 765 -3.84 19.07 3.16
C VAL A 765 -3.99 17.62 2.70
N PRO A 766 -5.09 16.92 3.01
CA PRO A 766 -5.31 15.55 2.56
C PRO A 766 -5.59 15.50 1.05
N ALA A 767 -5.34 14.35 0.42
CA ALA A 767 -5.56 14.10 -1.00
C ALA A 767 -7.05 14.15 -1.39
N SER A 768 -7.96 13.99 -0.44
CA SER A 768 -9.37 14.32 -0.55
C SER A 768 -9.97 14.63 0.83
N LEU A 769 -11.22 15.08 0.85
CA LEU A 769 -12.03 15.14 2.07
C LEU A 769 -13.03 13.96 2.17
N VAL A 770 -12.84 12.91 1.37
CA VAL A 770 -13.72 11.72 1.36
C VAL A 770 -13.23 10.73 2.40
N SER A 771 -13.79 10.81 3.60
CA SER A 771 -13.33 10.04 4.78
C SER A 771 -13.71 8.56 4.74
N GLU A 772 -14.68 8.19 3.92
CA GLU A 772 -15.20 6.83 3.77
C GLU A 772 -14.37 5.98 2.82
N SER A 773 -13.52 6.61 2.00
CA SER A 773 -12.60 5.91 1.10
C SER A 773 -11.51 5.20 1.90
N LYS A 774 -11.11 4.03 1.39
CA LYS A 774 -9.95 3.27 1.91
C LYS A 774 -8.76 3.32 0.97
N GLU A 775 -8.89 4.07 -0.12
CA GLU A 775 -7.87 4.17 -1.15
C GLU A 775 -6.72 5.08 -0.69
N GLN A 776 -5.54 4.93 -1.30
CA GLN A 776 -4.37 5.65 -0.82
C GLN A 776 -4.38 7.14 -1.14
N TRP A 777 -4.90 7.54 -2.29
CA TRP A 777 -4.97 8.93 -2.72
C TRP A 777 -6.27 9.60 -2.23
N ASP A 778 -6.59 9.39 -0.96
CA ASP A 778 -7.72 9.97 -0.25
C ASP A 778 -7.38 10.30 1.21
N PHE A 779 -8.35 10.90 1.90
CA PHE A 779 -8.30 11.10 3.34
C PHE A 779 -7.92 9.80 4.10
N PRO A 780 -7.00 9.83 5.08
CA PRO A 780 -6.34 10.99 5.67
C PRO A 780 -4.97 11.33 5.07
N ASN A 781 -4.60 10.74 3.93
CA ASN A 781 -3.23 10.84 3.43
C ASN A 781 -2.99 12.18 2.71
N GLY A 782 -1.86 12.83 3.01
CA GLY A 782 -1.29 13.93 2.23
C GLY A 782 -0.08 13.46 1.43
N PHE A 783 0.07 13.99 0.22
CA PHE A 783 1.13 13.62 -0.71
C PHE A 783 2.01 14.83 -1.06
N PRO A 784 3.35 14.70 -1.03
CA PRO A 784 4.25 15.81 -1.30
C PRO A 784 3.99 16.53 -2.65
N PRO A 785 3.75 15.83 -3.77
CA PRO A 785 3.36 16.45 -5.04
C PRO A 785 2.19 17.43 -4.93
N LEU A 786 1.11 17.01 -4.24
CA LEU A 786 -0.11 17.79 -4.10
C LEU A 786 0.12 19.01 -3.22
N ILE A 787 0.86 18.85 -2.12
CA ILE A 787 1.20 19.95 -1.22
C ILE A 787 2.06 20.99 -1.95
N HIS A 788 3.06 20.56 -2.71
CA HIS A 788 3.88 21.46 -3.50
C HIS A 788 3.05 22.23 -4.53
N MET A 789 2.17 21.56 -5.28
CA MET A 789 1.29 22.23 -6.25
C MET A 789 0.37 23.26 -5.57
N LEU A 790 -0.18 22.95 -4.39
CA LEU A 790 -0.99 23.90 -3.61
C LEU A 790 -0.16 25.11 -3.14
N VAL A 791 1.03 24.87 -2.57
CA VAL A 791 1.92 25.93 -2.10
C VAL A 791 2.32 26.84 -3.26
N GLU A 792 2.81 26.29 -4.37
CA GLU A 792 3.22 27.08 -5.53
C GLU A 792 2.05 27.82 -6.19
N GLY A 793 0.88 27.18 -6.29
CA GLY A 793 -0.31 27.85 -6.83
C GLY A 793 -0.78 29.04 -5.99
N LEU A 794 -0.71 28.93 -4.66
CA LEU A 794 -1.03 30.03 -3.75
C LEU A 794 0.07 31.10 -3.73
N ARG A 795 1.34 30.70 -3.76
CA ARG A 795 2.51 31.60 -3.74
C ARG A 795 2.56 32.49 -4.98
N LYS A 796 2.26 31.94 -6.15
CA LYS A 796 2.23 32.68 -7.43
C LYS A 796 1.03 33.64 -7.57
N SER A 797 0.10 33.64 -6.61
CA SER A 797 -1.04 34.56 -6.66
C SER A 797 -0.60 35.99 -6.32
N GLU A 798 -1.34 36.98 -6.84
CA GLU A 798 -1.15 38.40 -6.50
C GLU A 798 -1.83 38.78 -5.16
N ASN A 799 -2.40 37.80 -4.44
CA ASN A 799 -3.13 38.02 -3.21
C ASN A 799 -2.26 37.71 -1.97
N ALA A 800 -1.96 38.72 -1.17
CA ALA A 800 -1.11 38.59 0.02
C ALA A 800 -1.62 37.57 1.05
N ALA A 801 -2.94 37.38 1.18
CA ALA A 801 -3.51 36.39 2.10
C ALA A 801 -3.24 34.96 1.61
N MET A 802 -3.32 34.74 0.29
CA MET A 802 -2.99 33.46 -0.35
C MET A 802 -1.48 33.17 -0.24
N GLN A 803 -0.61 34.15 -0.51
CA GLN A 803 0.84 34.02 -0.34
C GLN A 803 1.21 33.66 1.11
N ASN A 804 0.63 34.36 2.09
CA ASN A 804 0.83 34.04 3.51
C ASN A 804 0.30 32.64 3.86
N GLN A 805 -0.83 32.22 3.27
CA GLN A 805 -1.31 30.83 3.44
C GLN A 805 -0.34 29.82 2.82
N ALA A 806 0.26 30.11 1.66
CA ALA A 806 1.28 29.26 1.04
C ALA A 806 2.45 29.04 2.00
N TYR A 807 2.98 30.12 2.59
CA TYR A 807 4.05 30.04 3.59
C TYR A 807 3.63 29.20 4.82
N ARG A 808 2.42 29.41 5.35
CA ARG A 808 1.90 28.63 6.48
C ARG A 808 1.79 27.14 6.14
N LEU A 809 1.30 26.80 4.95
CA LEU A 809 1.15 25.42 4.49
C LEU A 809 2.52 24.77 4.27
N ALA A 810 3.45 25.46 3.62
CA ALA A 810 4.84 25.04 3.44
C ALA A 810 5.50 24.72 4.78
N ARG A 811 5.50 25.68 5.71
CA ARG A 811 6.09 25.52 7.04
C ARG A 811 5.44 24.37 7.80
N LYS A 812 4.10 24.26 7.75
CA LYS A 812 3.36 23.16 8.39
C LYS A 812 3.80 21.80 7.86
N TRP A 813 3.88 21.65 6.54
CA TRP A 813 4.30 20.42 5.89
C TRP A 813 5.74 20.05 6.24
N VAL A 814 6.69 20.97 6.06
CA VAL A 814 8.12 20.77 6.35
C VAL A 814 8.34 20.37 7.81
N MET A 815 7.72 21.08 8.76
CA MET A 815 7.87 20.76 10.19
C MET A 815 7.22 19.43 10.56
N SER A 816 6.14 19.04 9.89
CA SER A 816 5.48 17.75 10.11
C SER A 816 6.35 16.60 9.60
N ASN A 817 6.92 16.76 8.40
CA ASN A 817 7.87 15.81 7.82
C ASN A 817 9.14 15.69 8.68
N TYR A 818 9.64 16.82 9.21
CA TYR A 818 10.80 16.83 10.11
C TYR A 818 10.54 16.03 11.39
N ARG A 819 9.35 16.18 11.99
CA ARG A 819 8.98 15.42 13.20
C ARG A 819 8.97 13.92 12.92
N VAL A 820 8.36 13.51 11.82
CA VAL A 820 8.35 12.09 11.39
C VAL A 820 9.78 11.60 11.17
N PHE A 821 10.60 12.34 10.43
CA PHE A 821 11.99 11.98 10.20
C PHE A 821 12.77 11.87 11.50
N LYS A 822 12.55 12.75 12.47
CA LYS A 822 13.25 12.72 13.75
C LYS A 822 12.96 11.42 14.52
N GLU A 823 11.75 10.90 14.40
CA GLU A 823 11.28 9.66 15.02
C GLU A 823 11.68 8.40 14.24
N THR A 824 11.49 8.39 12.91
CA THR A 824 11.69 7.20 12.07
C THR A 824 13.06 7.10 11.40
N LYS A 825 13.81 8.21 11.36
CA LYS A 825 15.06 8.39 10.58
C LYS A 825 14.91 8.16 9.08
N MET A 826 13.68 8.22 8.58
CA MET A 826 13.31 7.89 7.20
C MET A 826 12.32 8.92 6.66
N MET A 827 12.32 9.09 5.35
CA MET A 827 11.29 9.84 4.61
C MET A 827 10.27 8.86 4.02
N TRP A 828 9.02 9.30 3.89
CA TRP A 828 7.90 8.45 3.50
C TRP A 828 7.20 8.94 2.24
N GLU A 829 6.61 8.00 1.52
CA GLU A 829 5.79 8.26 0.32
C GLU A 829 4.64 9.23 0.56
N LYS A 830 3.95 9.03 1.69
CA LYS A 830 2.72 9.73 2.06
C LYS A 830 2.63 9.81 3.58
N TYR A 831 1.91 10.82 4.06
CA TYR A 831 1.80 11.13 5.48
C TYR A 831 0.33 11.18 5.88
N ASP A 832 0.00 10.60 7.03
CA ASP A 832 -1.27 10.90 7.69
C ASP A 832 -1.22 12.36 8.16
N VAL A 833 -2.10 13.20 7.61
CA VAL A 833 -2.09 14.65 7.91
C VAL A 833 -3.02 15.04 9.05
N ILE A 834 -3.83 14.13 9.59
CA ILE A 834 -4.81 14.44 10.63
C ILE A 834 -4.27 14.31 12.05
N GLY A 835 -3.32 13.39 12.28
CA GLY A 835 -2.79 13.12 13.61
C GLY A 835 -2.18 14.36 14.28
N SER A 836 -2.37 14.48 15.60
CA SER A 836 -1.66 15.48 16.43
C SER A 836 -0.12 15.30 16.35
N TYR A 837 0.30 14.08 16.04
CA TYR A 837 1.62 13.73 15.54
C TYR A 837 1.47 13.14 14.13
N PRO A 838 2.20 13.64 13.13
CA PRO A 838 2.18 13.06 11.80
C PRO A 838 2.84 11.67 11.84
N HIS A 839 2.32 10.72 11.06
CA HIS A 839 2.85 9.36 10.92
C HIS A 839 2.85 8.94 9.44
N PRO A 840 3.53 7.85 9.06
CA PRO A 840 3.45 7.31 7.70
C PRO A 840 2.00 6.97 7.34
N GLY A 841 1.54 7.41 6.16
CA GLY A 841 0.18 7.15 5.68
C GLY A 841 -0.08 5.66 5.39
N VAL A 842 -1.35 5.31 5.16
CA VAL A 842 -1.80 3.91 4.95
C VAL A 842 -2.72 3.79 3.72
N GLY A 843 -3.26 2.60 3.42
CA GLY A 843 -4.19 2.38 2.31
C GLY A 843 -3.51 2.13 0.96
N GLY A 844 -4.30 1.69 -0.04
CA GLY A 844 -3.85 1.29 -1.38
C GLY A 844 -3.52 -0.20 -1.52
N GLU A 845 -3.04 -0.60 -2.70
CA GLU A 845 -2.79 -2.00 -3.08
C GLU A 845 -1.54 -2.62 -2.41
N TYR A 846 -0.65 -1.79 -1.85
CA TYR A 846 0.62 -2.22 -1.27
C TYR A 846 0.94 -1.47 0.03
N GLU A 847 1.85 -2.03 0.83
CA GLU A 847 2.34 -1.40 2.06
C GLU A 847 3.04 -0.06 1.77
N VAL A 848 2.90 0.93 2.65
CA VAL A 848 3.54 2.24 2.49
C VAL A 848 5.05 2.09 2.28
N GLN A 849 5.59 2.71 1.23
CA GLN A 849 7.00 2.59 0.91
C GLN A 849 7.82 3.65 1.67
N VAL A 850 8.99 3.23 2.15
CA VAL A 850 10.05 4.17 2.53
C VAL A 850 10.55 4.79 1.23
N ARG A 851 10.18 6.05 1.00
CA ARG A 851 10.77 6.83 -0.10
C ARG A 851 11.93 7.58 0.49
N ASP A 852 13.15 7.16 0.16
CA ASP A 852 14.33 7.96 0.45
C ASP A 852 14.38 9.22 -0.44
N ILE A 853 13.40 9.44 -1.33
CA ILE A 853 13.38 10.61 -2.20
C ILE A 853 13.01 11.87 -1.39
N PRO A 854 13.83 12.93 -1.49
CA PRO A 854 13.56 14.30 -1.03
C PRO A 854 12.38 15.04 -1.70
N VAL A 855 11.29 14.37 -2.13
CA VAL A 855 10.09 15.02 -2.74
C VAL A 855 9.40 15.97 -1.74
N THR A 856 9.86 15.99 -0.49
CA THR A 856 9.11 16.44 0.68
C THR A 856 9.44 17.84 1.16
N ASN A 857 10.53 18.50 0.75
CA ASN A 857 10.99 19.70 1.46
C ASN A 857 11.54 20.89 0.66
N PHE A 858 11.47 20.90 -0.67
CA PHE A 858 12.01 22.04 -1.42
C PHE A 858 10.89 23.04 -1.73
N VAL A 859 10.60 23.87 -0.74
CA VAL A 859 9.92 25.16 -0.95
C VAL A 859 11.05 26.16 -1.23
N ASP A 860 11.07 26.69 -2.46
CA ASP A 860 12.13 27.60 -2.94
C ASP A 860 12.29 28.85 -2.05
N ASP A 861 13.57 29.27 -1.98
CA ASP A 861 14.20 30.58 -1.75
C ASP A 861 13.63 31.63 -0.73
N GLU A 862 12.47 31.45 -0.09
CA GLU A 862 11.91 32.45 0.85
C GLU A 862 11.80 31.99 2.32
N LEU A 863 12.36 30.83 2.68
CA LEU A 863 12.54 30.41 4.08
C LEU A 863 13.90 30.86 4.68
N SER A 864 14.72 31.57 3.91
CA SER A 864 15.94 32.24 4.39
C SER A 864 15.66 33.63 4.93
#